data_AF-A0A3D9URZ5-F1
#
_entry.id   AF-A0A3D9URZ5-F1
#
_cell.length_a   1.000
_cell.length_b   1.000
_cell.length_c   1.000
_cell.angle_alpha   90.00
_cell.angle_beta   90.00
_cell.angle_gamma   90.00
#
_symmetry.space_group_name_H-M   'P 1'
#
loop_
_entity.id
_entity.type
_entity.pdbx_description
1 polymer ?
#
loop_
_entity_poly.entity_id
_entity_poly.type
_entity_poly.pdbx_seq_one_letter_code
_entity_poly.pdbx_strand_id
1 'polypeptide(L)'
;MYAGLTPAQTKRAIKKDLEPSYQGTFVGARRYVLDTFASTKSAIVKRRVSQFVTSAVCPTCHGKQLKVESLSVTFEGFDIAEFAALPLDQVADIARRVIADDRVPVEGTAGEALDDASRARARKARVDAGGASHDAAPDVRRTSNISAEKQAAAGRLCAELLERLQPMIDLGLGYLSLGRTTPTLSGGELQRLRLATQLSSKLFGVVYVLDEPSAGLHPRDLEALLGILRGLKQRGNSVFVVEHSIPVVKEADWLVDIGPGAGEQGGRVLFSGEPSGLADVKESVTRRYLFAPPTPVSRRPREPHGWLRFADVSRNNLHEVKVQFPLGCLTAVTGISGSGKSSLVSQAVPTLVEAALGRSTTAELEDGDDDVDLLLTGDQGSVHGHVEGGREGLGGLRRVVAIDQKPIGRTPRSNVATYTGLFDHVRKLYAATPQARRRHYKAGRFSFNVAAGRCPTCEGEGSVMVELLFLPSIYSPCPTCHGTRFKESTLEITWHDRNIADVLAMSVDEAHEFFADETEIERSLHVLRDVGLGYLRLGQPAPELSGGEAQRVKLASELQRAHRGDALYVLDEPTAGLHSADSDRLMAHLQGLVDAGNTVVMVELDMRMVAQADHVIDLGPGAGDDGGRIVATGTPGEVAADIDSLTAAYLRDVLAGRS
;
A
#
# COMPACT_ATOMS: atom_id res chain seq x y z
N MET A 1 -32.35 23.74 -23.47
CA MET A 1 -32.38 23.82 -21.99
C MET A 1 -32.43 25.28 -21.57
N TYR A 2 -33.22 25.64 -20.56
CA TYR A 2 -33.29 27.02 -20.02
C TYR A 2 -32.80 27.00 -18.57
N ALA A 3 -31.53 27.38 -18.35
CA ALA A 3 -30.90 27.30 -17.04
C ALA A 3 -31.49 28.32 -16.06
N GLY A 4 -31.72 27.92 -14.81
CA GLY A 4 -32.21 28.82 -13.74
C GLY A 4 -33.71 29.16 -13.79
N LEU A 5 -34.47 28.62 -14.75
CA LEU A 5 -35.92 28.80 -14.80
C LEU A 5 -36.67 27.71 -14.03
N THR A 6 -37.78 28.08 -13.38
CA THR A 6 -38.71 27.10 -12.81
C THR A 6 -39.40 26.28 -13.92
N PRO A 7 -40.01 25.12 -13.60
CA PRO A 7 -40.75 24.33 -14.59
C PRO A 7 -41.86 25.12 -15.31
N ALA A 8 -42.58 25.99 -14.59
CA ALA A 8 -43.63 26.83 -15.17
C ALA A 8 -43.07 27.89 -16.13
N GLN A 9 -41.95 28.54 -15.77
CA GLN A 9 -41.27 29.50 -16.63
C GLN A 9 -40.66 28.84 -17.86
N THR A 10 -40.06 27.65 -17.70
CA THR A 10 -39.50 26.85 -18.79
C THR A 10 -40.56 26.50 -19.83
N LYS A 11 -41.74 26.03 -19.41
CA LYS A 11 -42.87 25.75 -20.34
C LYS A 11 -43.33 27.00 -21.09
N ARG A 12 -43.35 28.16 -20.44
CA ARG A 12 -43.69 29.44 -21.09
C ARG A 12 -42.62 29.87 -22.08
N ALA A 13 -41.34 29.68 -21.75
CA ALA A 13 -40.21 30.00 -22.62
C ALA A 13 -40.23 29.15 -23.89
N ILE A 14 -40.47 27.84 -23.76
CA ILE A 14 -40.67 26.93 -24.89
C ILE A 14 -41.86 27.36 -25.74
N LYS A 15 -43.01 27.68 -25.12
CA LYS A 15 -44.22 28.10 -25.85
C LYS A 15 -44.03 29.41 -26.62
N LYS A 16 -43.14 30.29 -26.15
CA LYS A 16 -42.78 31.55 -26.79
C LYS A 16 -41.60 31.43 -27.76
N ASP A 17 -41.10 30.21 -27.99
CA ASP A 17 -39.95 29.93 -28.85
C ASP A 17 -38.72 30.79 -28.51
N LEU A 18 -38.49 31.02 -27.22
CA LEU A 18 -37.32 31.77 -26.76
C LEU A 18 -36.04 30.96 -26.97
N GLU A 19 -34.94 31.63 -27.27
CA GLU A 19 -33.65 30.99 -27.47
C GLU A 19 -33.19 30.24 -26.20
N PRO A 20 -32.81 28.95 -26.29
CA PRO A 20 -32.34 28.18 -25.15
C PRO A 20 -30.92 28.56 -24.74
N SER A 21 -30.58 28.37 -23.47
CA SER A 21 -29.21 28.61 -22.96
C SER A 21 -28.18 27.66 -23.59
N TYR A 22 -28.58 26.43 -23.91
CA TYR A 22 -27.80 25.44 -24.65
C TYR A 22 -28.71 24.30 -25.12
N GLN A 23 -28.24 23.53 -26.11
CA GLN A 23 -28.88 22.29 -26.57
C GLN A 23 -28.32 21.10 -25.78
N GLY A 24 -29.18 20.38 -25.06
CA GLY A 24 -28.79 19.22 -24.27
C GLY A 24 -29.32 17.93 -24.86
N THR A 25 -28.50 16.89 -24.92
CA THR A 25 -28.92 15.54 -25.34
C THR A 25 -29.35 14.74 -24.11
N PHE A 26 -30.54 14.15 -24.15
CA PHE A 26 -31.02 13.27 -23.07
C PHE A 26 -30.28 11.92 -23.11
N VAL A 27 -29.76 11.50 -21.96
CA VAL A 27 -29.15 10.18 -21.75
C VAL A 27 -29.89 9.50 -20.60
N GLY A 28 -30.47 8.32 -20.85
CA GLY A 28 -31.15 7.55 -19.80
C GLY A 28 -30.18 7.04 -18.73
N ALA A 29 -30.63 6.94 -17.47
CA ALA A 29 -29.78 6.59 -16.32
C ALA A 29 -28.99 5.29 -16.53
N ARG A 30 -29.64 4.21 -16.99
CA ARG A 30 -28.97 2.94 -17.30
C ARG A 30 -27.84 3.10 -18.31
N ARG A 31 -28.10 3.87 -19.38
CA ARG A 31 -27.10 4.11 -20.43
C ARG A 31 -25.94 4.93 -19.90
N TYR A 32 -26.21 6.00 -19.14
CA TYR A 32 -25.18 6.79 -18.49
C TYR A 32 -24.28 5.93 -17.60
N VAL A 33 -24.88 5.10 -16.73
CA VAL A 33 -24.12 4.24 -15.80
C VAL A 33 -23.25 3.23 -16.57
N LEU A 34 -23.81 2.51 -17.55
CA LEU A 34 -23.07 1.48 -18.29
C LEU A 34 -22.00 2.08 -19.22
N ASP A 35 -22.33 3.12 -19.97
CA ASP A 35 -21.38 3.77 -20.89
C ASP A 35 -20.24 4.41 -20.08
N THR A 36 -20.55 5.07 -18.96
CA THR A 36 -19.52 5.65 -18.07
C THR A 36 -18.66 4.56 -17.46
N PHE A 37 -19.24 3.46 -16.96
CA PHE A 37 -18.48 2.35 -16.37
C PHE A 37 -17.52 1.70 -17.39
N ALA A 38 -17.95 1.57 -18.65
CA ALA A 38 -17.18 0.94 -19.71
C ALA A 38 -16.08 1.85 -20.29
N SER A 39 -16.32 3.15 -20.41
CA SER A 39 -15.45 4.07 -21.18
C SER A 39 -14.62 5.03 -20.35
N THR A 40 -14.97 5.26 -19.07
CA THR A 40 -14.24 6.22 -18.25
C THR A 40 -12.80 5.76 -18.00
N LYS A 41 -11.85 6.68 -18.20
CA LYS A 41 -10.46 6.52 -17.73
C LYS A 41 -10.30 6.95 -16.27
N SER A 42 -11.29 7.68 -15.72
CA SER A 42 -11.26 8.11 -14.32
C SER A 42 -11.78 7.01 -13.42
N ALA A 43 -10.90 6.51 -12.56
CA ALA A 43 -11.20 5.41 -11.68
C ALA A 43 -12.17 5.80 -10.54
N ILE A 44 -12.12 7.06 -10.08
CA ILE A 44 -13.10 7.64 -9.13
C ILE A 44 -14.50 7.63 -9.74
N VAL A 45 -14.63 8.11 -10.99
CA VAL A 45 -15.91 8.11 -11.70
C VAL A 45 -16.41 6.68 -11.88
N LYS A 46 -15.51 5.74 -12.20
CA LYS A 46 -15.83 4.31 -12.32
C LYS A 46 -16.38 3.75 -11.01
N ARG A 47 -15.83 4.14 -9.85
CA ARG A 47 -16.31 3.73 -8.52
C ARG A 47 -17.70 4.28 -8.22
N ARG A 48 -17.90 5.56 -8.48
CA ARG A 48 -19.18 6.20 -8.24
C ARG A 48 -20.30 5.53 -9.04
N VAL A 49 -20.05 5.17 -10.30
CA VAL A 49 -21.06 4.51 -11.11
C VAL A 49 -21.22 3.02 -10.79
N SER A 50 -20.18 2.35 -10.28
CA SER A 50 -20.25 0.93 -9.91
C SER A 50 -21.14 0.67 -8.70
N GLN A 51 -21.35 1.66 -7.81
CA GLN A 51 -22.31 1.56 -6.70
C GLN A 51 -23.75 1.27 -7.17
N PHE A 52 -24.04 1.54 -8.44
CA PHE A 52 -25.33 1.26 -9.08
C PHE A 52 -25.33 -0.02 -9.92
N VAL A 53 -24.27 -0.84 -9.82
CA VAL A 53 -24.09 -2.08 -10.59
C VAL A 53 -23.78 -3.21 -9.62
N THR A 54 -24.45 -4.35 -9.79
CA THR A 54 -24.12 -5.58 -9.07
C THR A 54 -23.25 -6.47 -9.94
N SER A 55 -22.17 -6.99 -9.36
CA SER A 55 -21.32 -8.00 -10.00
C SER A 55 -21.89 -9.40 -9.75
N ALA A 56 -21.83 -10.26 -10.76
CA ALA A 56 -22.13 -11.68 -10.64
C ALA A 56 -21.05 -12.48 -11.39
N VAL A 57 -20.80 -13.70 -10.93
CA VAL A 57 -19.88 -14.61 -11.64
C VAL A 57 -20.44 -14.88 -13.04
N CYS A 58 -19.59 -14.72 -14.06
CA CYS A 58 -20.00 -14.95 -15.44
C CYS A 58 -20.45 -16.41 -15.61
N PRO A 59 -21.69 -16.67 -16.08
CA PRO A 59 -22.21 -18.03 -16.21
C PRO A 59 -21.56 -18.83 -17.34
N THR A 60 -20.83 -18.17 -18.25
CA THR A 60 -20.21 -18.83 -19.41
C THR A 60 -18.79 -19.31 -19.11
N CYS A 61 -17.96 -18.47 -18.49
CA CYS A 61 -16.57 -18.83 -18.16
C CYS A 61 -16.39 -19.16 -16.67
N HIS A 62 -17.45 -19.05 -15.86
CA HIS A 62 -17.41 -19.28 -14.41
C HIS A 62 -16.30 -18.49 -13.70
N GLY A 63 -16.04 -17.26 -14.17
CA GLY A 63 -14.99 -16.40 -13.62
C GLY A 63 -13.58 -16.64 -14.19
N LYS A 64 -13.36 -17.65 -15.05
CA LYS A 64 -12.05 -17.99 -15.64
C LYS A 64 -11.60 -17.04 -16.78
N GLN A 65 -12.44 -16.07 -17.17
CA GLN A 65 -12.14 -14.98 -18.13
C GLN A 65 -11.72 -15.41 -19.55
N LEU A 66 -11.77 -16.69 -19.88
CA LEU A 66 -11.36 -17.25 -21.17
C LEU A 66 -12.52 -17.96 -21.87
N LYS A 67 -12.35 -18.19 -23.17
CA LYS A 67 -13.30 -18.98 -23.95
C LYS A 67 -13.20 -20.46 -23.57
N VAL A 68 -14.31 -21.18 -23.71
CA VAL A 68 -14.41 -22.62 -23.38
C VAL A 68 -13.38 -23.45 -24.16
N GLU A 69 -13.06 -23.07 -25.40
CA GLU A 69 -12.06 -23.77 -26.19
C GLU A 69 -10.66 -23.66 -25.58
N SER A 70 -10.32 -22.50 -24.99
CA SER A 70 -9.03 -22.32 -24.30
C SER A 70 -8.97 -23.11 -22.99
N LEU A 71 -10.06 -23.13 -22.22
CA LEU A 71 -10.17 -23.87 -20.95
C LEU A 71 -10.18 -25.39 -21.13
N SER A 72 -10.50 -25.87 -22.32
CA SER A 72 -10.45 -27.32 -22.62
C SER A 72 -9.03 -27.86 -22.85
N VAL A 73 -8.02 -26.99 -22.92
CA VAL A 73 -6.61 -27.38 -23.00
C VAL A 73 -6.03 -27.46 -21.59
N THR A 74 -5.45 -28.60 -21.24
CA THR A 74 -4.85 -28.82 -19.93
C THR A 74 -3.35 -29.08 -20.01
N PHE A 75 -2.63 -28.72 -18.94
CA PHE A 75 -1.22 -29.00 -18.72
C PHE A 75 -1.07 -29.59 -17.31
N GLU A 76 -0.54 -30.81 -17.21
CA GLU A 76 -0.42 -31.55 -15.94
C GLU A 76 -1.73 -31.60 -15.13
N GLY A 77 -2.86 -31.69 -15.84
CA GLY A 77 -4.21 -31.82 -15.26
C GLY A 77 -4.96 -30.51 -15.01
N PHE A 78 -4.32 -29.35 -15.20
CA PHE A 78 -4.92 -28.04 -14.97
C PHE A 78 -5.23 -27.32 -16.27
N ASP A 79 -6.37 -26.64 -16.37
CA ASP A 79 -6.53 -25.62 -17.39
C ASP A 79 -5.69 -24.36 -17.08
N ILE A 80 -5.54 -23.46 -18.04
CA ILE A 80 -4.67 -22.28 -17.87
C ILE A 80 -5.13 -21.32 -16.75
N ALA A 81 -6.44 -21.25 -16.47
CA ALA A 81 -6.96 -20.39 -15.42
C ALA A 81 -6.72 -21.02 -14.04
N GLU A 82 -6.89 -22.34 -13.92
CA GLU A 82 -6.55 -23.11 -12.72
C GLU A 82 -5.05 -23.06 -12.46
N PHE A 83 -4.22 -23.28 -13.49
CA PHE A 83 -2.77 -23.19 -13.40
C PHE A 83 -2.30 -21.79 -12.97
N ALA A 84 -2.93 -20.73 -13.48
CA ALA A 84 -2.61 -19.36 -13.08
C ALA A 84 -3.07 -19.01 -11.65
N ALA A 85 -4.04 -19.74 -11.10
CA ALA A 85 -4.48 -19.56 -9.72
C ALA A 85 -3.57 -20.27 -8.71
N LEU A 86 -2.70 -21.19 -9.16
CA LEU A 86 -1.75 -21.87 -8.29
C LEU A 86 -0.69 -20.90 -7.75
N PRO A 87 -0.25 -21.09 -6.49
CA PRO A 87 0.95 -20.47 -5.94
C PRO A 87 2.21 -20.73 -6.79
N LEU A 88 3.14 -19.77 -6.84
CA LEU A 88 4.38 -19.86 -7.64
C LEU A 88 5.25 -21.06 -7.25
N ASP A 89 5.26 -21.45 -5.98
CA ASP A 89 5.98 -22.64 -5.50
C ASP A 89 5.40 -23.95 -6.10
N GLN A 90 4.09 -24.09 -6.14
CA GLN A 90 3.41 -25.22 -6.78
C GLN A 90 3.63 -25.23 -8.29
N VAL A 91 3.60 -24.06 -8.93
CA VAL A 91 3.95 -23.92 -10.36
C VAL A 91 5.39 -24.38 -10.61
N ALA A 92 6.32 -23.99 -9.73
CA ALA A 92 7.71 -24.43 -9.81
C ALA A 92 7.85 -25.95 -9.60
N ASP A 93 7.11 -26.54 -8.68
CA ASP A 93 7.13 -28.00 -8.47
C ASP A 93 6.60 -28.76 -9.68
N ILE A 94 5.53 -28.27 -10.33
CA ILE A 94 5.07 -28.82 -11.61
C ILE A 94 6.18 -28.75 -12.66
N ALA A 95 6.81 -27.59 -12.81
CA ALA A 95 7.89 -27.41 -13.78
C ALA A 95 9.10 -28.32 -13.49
N ARG A 96 9.50 -28.48 -12.22
CA ARG A 96 10.56 -29.41 -11.80
C ARG A 96 10.23 -30.85 -12.16
N ARG A 97 8.98 -31.28 -11.91
CA ARG A 97 8.52 -32.62 -12.31
C ARG A 97 8.64 -32.83 -13.81
N VAL A 98 8.19 -31.88 -14.63
CA VAL A 98 8.27 -32.00 -16.10
C VAL A 98 9.71 -32.05 -16.62
N ILE A 99 10.66 -31.40 -15.93
CA ILE A 99 12.09 -31.45 -16.28
C ILE A 99 12.74 -32.77 -15.82
N ALA A 100 12.40 -33.24 -14.62
CA ALA A 100 12.96 -34.45 -14.03
C ALA A 100 12.41 -35.74 -14.66
N ASP A 101 11.18 -35.66 -15.19
CA ASP A 101 10.54 -36.74 -15.92
C ASP A 101 11.23 -36.86 -17.29
N ASP A 102 12.36 -37.58 -17.30
CA ASP A 102 13.04 -38.07 -18.50
C ASP A 102 12.13 -39.13 -19.14
N ARG A 103 10.93 -38.72 -19.58
CA ARG A 103 9.89 -39.59 -20.13
C ARG A 103 10.48 -40.27 -21.34
N VAL A 104 10.99 -41.49 -21.14
CA VAL A 104 11.44 -42.38 -22.20
C VAL A 104 10.30 -42.44 -23.22
N PRO A 105 10.54 -42.08 -24.49
CA PRO A 105 9.51 -42.18 -25.52
C PRO A 105 8.95 -43.60 -25.47
N VAL A 106 7.64 -43.75 -25.25
CA VAL A 106 7.01 -45.07 -25.32
C VAL A 106 7.37 -45.64 -26.69
N GLU A 107 7.98 -46.83 -26.74
CA GLU A 107 8.31 -47.50 -28.00
C GLU A 107 7.08 -47.50 -28.91
N GLY A 108 7.18 -46.82 -30.06
CA GLY A 108 6.06 -46.58 -30.98
C GLY A 108 5.50 -45.14 -31.03
N THR A 109 6.04 -44.19 -30.23
CA THR A 109 5.66 -42.75 -30.26
C THR A 109 6.63 -41.87 -31.04
N ALA A 110 7.36 -42.46 -32.00
CA ALA A 110 8.30 -41.76 -32.86
C ALA A 110 7.57 -40.89 -33.89
N GLY A 111 7.06 -39.72 -33.49
CA GLY A 111 6.74 -38.60 -34.39
C GLY A 111 5.76 -38.86 -35.55
N GLU A 112 5.16 -40.04 -35.67
CA GLU A 112 4.27 -40.36 -36.79
C GLU A 112 3.04 -39.46 -36.73
N ALA A 113 2.77 -38.79 -37.85
CA ALA A 113 1.61 -37.94 -37.96
C ALA A 113 0.35 -38.81 -37.82
N LEU A 114 -0.51 -38.53 -36.84
CA LEU A 114 -1.82 -39.17 -36.72
C LEU A 114 -2.55 -39.03 -38.05
N ASP A 115 -3.12 -40.11 -38.59
CA ASP A 115 -3.88 -40.05 -39.85
C ASP A 115 -5.14 -39.16 -39.72
N ASP A 116 -5.64 -38.66 -40.86
CA ASP A 116 -6.78 -37.72 -40.89
C ASP A 116 -8.05 -38.33 -40.25
N ALA A 117 -8.24 -39.64 -40.41
CA ALA A 117 -9.37 -40.37 -39.85
C ALA A 117 -9.33 -40.43 -38.31
N SER A 118 -8.15 -40.62 -37.73
CA SER A 118 -7.93 -40.68 -36.29
C SER A 118 -8.08 -39.30 -35.66
N ARG A 119 -7.59 -38.24 -36.33
CA ARG A 119 -7.82 -36.86 -35.88
C ARG A 119 -9.30 -36.47 -35.94
N ALA A 120 -10.01 -36.89 -36.98
CA ALA A 120 -11.46 -36.67 -37.11
C ALA A 120 -12.27 -37.43 -36.05
N ARG A 121 -11.93 -38.71 -35.79
CA ARG A 121 -12.56 -39.52 -34.72
C ARG A 121 -12.34 -38.92 -33.33
N ALA A 122 -11.11 -38.51 -33.01
CA ALA A 122 -10.80 -37.88 -31.74
C ALA A 122 -11.51 -36.52 -31.56
N ARG A 123 -11.61 -35.73 -32.65
CA ARG A 123 -12.39 -34.48 -32.64
C ARG A 123 -13.86 -34.75 -32.36
N LYS A 124 -14.45 -35.70 -33.08
CA LYS A 124 -15.86 -36.08 -32.92
C LYS A 124 -16.16 -36.58 -31.50
N ALA A 125 -15.38 -37.54 -30.99
CA ALA A 125 -15.55 -38.06 -29.63
C ALA A 125 -15.50 -36.97 -28.55
N ARG A 126 -14.61 -35.98 -28.71
CA ARG A 126 -14.52 -34.84 -27.79
C ARG A 126 -15.73 -33.91 -27.88
N VAL A 127 -16.18 -33.57 -29.08
CA VAL A 127 -17.37 -32.74 -29.28
C VAL A 127 -18.61 -33.44 -28.73
N ASP A 128 -18.74 -34.74 -28.96
CA ASP A 128 -19.83 -35.57 -28.44
C ASP A 128 -19.79 -35.63 -26.89
N ALA A 129 -18.60 -35.53 -26.27
CA ALA A 129 -18.41 -35.42 -24.83
C ALA A 129 -18.56 -33.97 -24.29
N GLY A 130 -18.98 -33.01 -25.11
CA GLY A 130 -19.20 -31.61 -24.72
C GLY A 130 -17.96 -30.71 -24.77
N GLY A 131 -16.84 -31.18 -25.32
CA GLY A 131 -15.60 -30.42 -25.48
C GLY A 131 -15.54 -29.61 -26.79
N ALA A 132 -14.60 -28.67 -26.86
CA ALA A 132 -14.44 -27.78 -28.02
C ALA A 132 -13.96 -28.49 -29.30
N SER A 133 -14.37 -28.01 -30.48
CA SER A 133 -13.86 -28.51 -31.77
C SER A 133 -12.44 -28.01 -32.09
N HIS A 134 -12.10 -26.80 -31.62
CA HIS A 134 -10.88 -26.04 -31.93
C HIS A 134 -10.66 -25.75 -33.43
N ASP A 135 -11.74 -25.54 -34.19
CA ASP A 135 -11.62 -25.26 -35.63
C ASP A 135 -10.88 -23.95 -35.94
N ALA A 136 -10.67 -23.09 -34.94
CA ALA A 136 -9.98 -21.80 -35.05
C ALA A 136 -8.45 -21.84 -34.80
N ALA A 137 -7.86 -23.01 -34.48
CA ALA A 137 -6.41 -23.14 -34.24
C ALA A 137 -5.76 -24.15 -35.22
N PRO A 138 -4.48 -23.97 -35.60
CA PRO A 138 -3.74 -24.98 -36.35
C PRO A 138 -3.79 -26.32 -35.61
N ASP A 139 -3.91 -27.44 -36.33
CA ASP A 139 -4.04 -28.77 -35.72
C ASP A 139 -2.72 -29.19 -35.03
N VAL A 140 -2.53 -28.74 -33.79
CA VAL A 140 -1.37 -29.06 -32.92
C VAL A 140 -1.32 -30.56 -32.56
N ARG A 141 -2.32 -31.35 -33.00
CA ARG A 141 -2.43 -32.80 -32.76
C ARG A 141 -2.00 -33.63 -33.97
N ARG A 142 -1.18 -33.06 -34.85
CA ARG A 142 -0.50 -33.84 -35.88
C ARG A 142 0.30 -34.99 -35.26
N THR A 143 0.86 -34.82 -34.07
CA THR A 143 1.51 -35.87 -33.27
C THR A 143 0.83 -36.02 -31.90
N SER A 144 1.03 -37.16 -31.23
CA SER A 144 0.55 -37.41 -29.85
C SER A 144 0.92 -36.26 -28.89
N ASN A 145 0.14 -36.03 -27.84
CA ASN A 145 0.43 -35.00 -26.82
C ASN A 145 1.71 -35.30 -26.02
N ILE A 146 2.17 -36.55 -26.03
CA ILE A 146 3.39 -37.02 -25.37
C ILE A 146 4.49 -37.39 -26.39
N SER A 147 4.48 -36.78 -27.57
CA SER A 147 5.56 -36.99 -28.54
C SER A 147 6.90 -36.47 -28.01
N ALA A 148 8.00 -37.10 -28.43
CA ALA A 148 9.34 -36.71 -28.01
C ALA A 148 9.66 -35.22 -28.28
N GLU A 149 9.20 -34.69 -29.42
CA GLU A 149 9.33 -33.26 -29.77
C GLU A 149 8.63 -32.35 -28.74
N LYS A 150 7.37 -32.67 -28.39
CA LYS A 150 6.59 -31.87 -27.45
C LYS A 150 7.11 -31.99 -26.02
N GLN A 151 7.61 -33.16 -25.63
CA GLN A 151 8.27 -33.36 -24.33
C GLN A 151 9.56 -32.55 -24.22
N ALA A 152 10.41 -32.58 -25.25
CA ALA A 152 11.62 -31.75 -25.30
C ALA A 152 11.30 -30.25 -25.25
N ALA A 153 10.28 -29.81 -25.99
CA ALA A 153 9.81 -28.41 -25.94
C ALA A 153 9.27 -28.03 -24.56
N ALA A 154 8.43 -28.89 -23.95
CA ALA A 154 7.87 -28.67 -22.63
C ALA A 154 8.97 -28.59 -21.55
N GLY A 155 9.96 -29.50 -21.59
CA GLY A 155 11.10 -29.49 -20.68
C GLY A 155 11.90 -28.17 -20.78
N ARG A 156 12.17 -27.70 -22.00
CA ARG A 156 12.86 -26.42 -22.21
C ARG A 156 12.05 -25.22 -21.70
N LEU A 157 10.74 -25.18 -21.98
CA LEU A 157 9.86 -24.11 -21.51
C LEU A 157 9.72 -24.12 -19.98
N CYS A 158 9.64 -25.30 -19.36
CA CYS A 158 9.60 -25.43 -17.90
C CYS A 158 10.92 -25.01 -17.26
N ALA A 159 12.06 -25.31 -17.89
CA ALA A 159 13.36 -24.85 -17.41
C ALA A 159 13.47 -23.31 -17.44
N GLU A 160 13.01 -22.67 -18.52
CA GLU A 160 12.96 -21.20 -18.61
C GLU A 160 11.96 -20.60 -17.62
N LEU A 161 10.81 -21.24 -17.42
CA LEU A 161 9.82 -20.83 -16.42
C LEU A 161 10.43 -20.86 -15.01
N LEU A 162 11.14 -21.94 -14.66
CA LEU A 162 11.85 -22.04 -13.37
C LEU A 162 12.92 -20.97 -13.21
N GLU A 163 13.71 -20.68 -14.24
CA GLU A 163 14.72 -19.61 -14.20
C GLU A 163 14.10 -18.25 -13.84
N ARG A 164 12.86 -18.00 -14.26
CA ARG A 164 12.12 -16.76 -13.97
C ARG A 164 11.40 -16.78 -12.62
N LEU A 165 10.88 -17.93 -12.20
CA LEU A 165 10.12 -18.07 -10.94
C LEU A 165 11.03 -18.16 -9.72
N GLN A 166 12.19 -18.80 -9.83
CA GLN A 166 13.06 -19.06 -8.68
C GLN A 166 13.46 -17.77 -7.94
N PRO A 167 13.86 -16.66 -8.61
CA PRO A 167 14.15 -15.42 -7.90
C PRO A 167 12.94 -14.81 -7.16
N MET A 168 11.72 -15.01 -7.65
CA MET A 168 10.50 -14.57 -6.97
C MET A 168 10.27 -15.41 -5.71
N ILE A 169 10.43 -16.72 -5.82
CA ILE A 169 10.30 -17.67 -4.72
C ILE A 169 11.35 -17.40 -3.65
N ASP A 170 12.60 -17.17 -4.04
CA ASP A 170 13.71 -16.88 -3.13
C ASP A 170 13.47 -15.58 -2.34
N LEU A 171 12.76 -14.59 -2.93
CA LEU A 171 12.31 -13.37 -2.25
C LEU A 171 11.08 -13.57 -1.34
N GLY A 172 10.67 -14.81 -1.10
CA GLY A 172 9.51 -15.16 -0.29
C GLY A 172 8.18 -14.90 -0.99
N LEU A 173 8.14 -14.73 -2.32
CA LEU A 173 6.90 -14.51 -3.07
C LEU A 173 6.26 -15.81 -3.60
N GLY A 174 6.73 -16.97 -3.12
CA GLY A 174 6.25 -18.28 -3.54
C GLY A 174 4.74 -18.47 -3.38
N TYR A 175 4.14 -17.83 -2.38
CA TYR A 175 2.72 -17.90 -2.08
C TYR A 175 1.83 -17.09 -3.03
N LEU A 176 2.40 -16.21 -3.87
CA LEU A 176 1.61 -15.45 -4.83
C LEU A 176 1.13 -16.38 -5.95
N SER A 177 -0.05 -16.11 -6.50
CA SER A 177 -0.49 -16.75 -7.73
C SER A 177 -0.20 -15.88 -8.95
N LEU A 178 -0.03 -16.49 -10.12
CA LEU A 178 0.18 -15.78 -11.38
C LEU A 178 -1.02 -14.89 -11.75
N GLY A 179 -2.22 -15.27 -11.32
CA GLY A 179 -3.47 -14.54 -11.53
C GLY A 179 -3.72 -13.41 -10.52
N ARG A 180 -2.88 -13.24 -9.49
CA ARG A 180 -3.07 -12.18 -8.49
C ARG A 180 -2.90 -10.81 -9.12
N THR A 181 -3.87 -9.92 -8.90
CA THR A 181 -3.86 -8.59 -9.51
C THR A 181 -2.88 -7.67 -8.77
N THR A 182 -2.07 -6.93 -9.53
CA THR A 182 -1.02 -6.04 -9.01
C THR A 182 -1.50 -5.05 -7.93
N PRO A 183 -2.70 -4.44 -8.01
CA PRO A 183 -3.13 -3.50 -6.99
C PRO A 183 -3.46 -4.15 -5.62
N THR A 184 -3.60 -5.47 -5.58
CA THR A 184 -3.79 -6.22 -4.31
C THR A 184 -2.47 -6.62 -3.65
N LEU A 185 -1.34 -6.29 -4.27
CA LEU A 185 -0.02 -6.50 -3.69
C LEU A 185 0.31 -5.33 -2.76
N SER A 186 0.91 -5.65 -1.62
CA SER A 186 1.61 -4.67 -0.78
C SER A 186 2.76 -4.02 -1.55
N GLY A 187 3.20 -2.84 -1.09
CA GLY A 187 4.36 -2.14 -1.68
C GLY A 187 5.60 -3.03 -1.73
N GLY A 188 5.91 -3.73 -0.63
CA GLY A 188 7.04 -4.66 -0.54
C GLY A 188 6.90 -5.90 -1.42
N GLU A 189 5.70 -6.47 -1.60
CA GLU A 189 5.47 -7.56 -2.57
C GLU A 189 5.74 -7.07 -4.02
N LEU A 190 5.18 -5.92 -4.40
CA LEU A 190 5.34 -5.36 -5.73
C LEU A 190 6.81 -5.01 -6.04
N GLN A 191 7.50 -4.44 -5.06
CA GLN A 191 8.91 -4.09 -5.20
C GLN A 191 9.80 -5.33 -5.37
N ARG A 192 9.61 -6.35 -4.54
CA ARG A 192 10.34 -7.63 -4.67
C ARG A 192 10.02 -8.31 -5.99
N LEU A 193 8.76 -8.27 -6.45
CA LEU A 193 8.38 -8.82 -7.75
C LEU A 193 9.10 -8.11 -8.90
N ARG A 194 9.20 -6.76 -8.84
CA ARG A 194 9.97 -5.97 -9.80
C ARG A 194 11.45 -6.34 -9.77
N LEU A 195 12.03 -6.48 -8.58
CA LEU A 195 13.42 -6.86 -8.39
C LEU A 195 13.73 -8.25 -8.98
N ALA A 196 12.91 -9.25 -8.68
CA ALA A 196 13.01 -10.60 -9.27
C ALA A 196 12.91 -10.56 -10.80
N THR A 197 12.01 -9.73 -11.34
CA THR A 197 11.87 -9.54 -12.78
C THR A 197 13.14 -8.98 -13.41
N GLN A 198 13.84 -8.07 -12.71
CA GLN A 198 15.11 -7.51 -13.19
C GLN A 198 16.25 -8.53 -13.18
N LEU A 199 16.27 -9.48 -12.26
CA LEU A 199 17.22 -10.59 -12.33
C LEU A 199 17.00 -11.46 -13.57
N SER A 200 15.76 -11.53 -14.07
CA SER A 200 15.44 -12.32 -15.26
C SER A 200 15.75 -11.58 -16.56
N SER A 201 15.93 -10.24 -16.54
CA SER A 201 16.06 -9.42 -17.75
C SER A 201 17.46 -9.46 -18.40
N LYS A 202 18.43 -10.14 -17.78
CA LYS A 202 19.82 -10.34 -18.27
C LYS A 202 20.52 -9.03 -18.70
N LEU A 203 20.16 -7.90 -18.08
CA LEU A 203 20.78 -6.60 -18.35
C LEU A 203 22.23 -6.57 -17.83
N PHE A 204 23.07 -5.82 -18.55
CA PHE A 204 24.49 -5.63 -18.28
C PHE A 204 24.86 -4.15 -18.42
N GLY A 205 25.77 -3.67 -17.56
CA GLY A 205 26.30 -2.30 -17.64
C GLY A 205 25.27 -1.22 -17.28
N VAL A 206 24.27 -1.56 -16.48
CA VAL A 206 23.24 -0.62 -16.00
C VAL A 206 23.44 -0.25 -14.53
N VAL A 207 22.84 0.87 -14.13
CA VAL A 207 22.72 1.27 -12.72
C VAL A 207 21.29 0.98 -12.27
N TYR A 208 21.13 0.06 -11.33
CA TYR A 208 19.87 -0.14 -10.63
C TYR A 208 19.78 0.87 -9.48
N VAL A 209 18.68 1.62 -9.41
CA VAL A 209 18.37 2.51 -8.29
C VAL A 209 17.17 1.92 -7.57
N LEU A 210 17.38 1.50 -6.33
CA LEU A 210 16.37 0.87 -5.49
C LEU A 210 16.08 1.76 -4.29
N ASP A 211 14.81 1.87 -3.96
CA ASP A 211 14.31 2.69 -2.87
C ASP A 211 13.77 1.77 -1.77
N GLU A 212 14.54 1.55 -0.71
CA GLU A 212 14.16 0.76 0.48
C GLU A 212 13.69 -0.69 0.22
N PRO A 213 14.48 -1.53 -0.48
CA PRO A 213 14.06 -2.89 -0.83
C PRO A 213 13.83 -3.83 0.36
N SER A 214 14.32 -3.50 1.56
CA SER A 214 14.03 -4.27 2.78
C SER A 214 12.81 -3.76 3.56
N ALA A 215 12.14 -2.69 3.13
CA ALA A 215 10.93 -2.19 3.79
C ALA A 215 9.85 -3.28 3.82
N GLY A 216 9.28 -3.53 5.00
CA GLY A 216 8.27 -4.57 5.20
C GLY A 216 8.79 -6.01 5.05
N LEU A 217 10.11 -6.21 5.10
CA LEU A 217 10.72 -7.53 4.99
C LEU A 217 11.01 -8.11 6.38
N HIS A 218 10.64 -9.38 6.58
CA HIS A 218 10.97 -10.07 7.82
C HIS A 218 12.49 -10.35 7.87
N PRO A 219 13.16 -10.26 9.05
CA PRO A 219 14.61 -10.48 9.16
C PRO A 219 15.12 -11.79 8.55
N ARG A 220 14.31 -12.85 8.57
CA ARG A 220 14.58 -14.14 7.89
C ARG A 220 14.86 -14.00 6.40
N ASP A 221 14.13 -13.13 5.73
CA ASP A 221 14.15 -13.01 4.26
C ASP A 221 15.23 -12.02 3.79
N LEU A 222 15.93 -11.37 4.72
CA LEU A 222 16.92 -10.33 4.42
C LEU A 222 18.14 -10.87 3.67
N GLU A 223 18.60 -12.09 4.00
CA GLU A 223 19.74 -12.70 3.32
C GLU A 223 19.43 -12.99 1.85
N ALA A 224 18.18 -13.34 1.53
CA ALA A 224 17.76 -13.54 0.14
C ALA A 224 17.82 -12.23 -0.65
N LEU A 225 17.39 -11.11 -0.06
CA LEU A 225 17.53 -9.79 -0.66
C LEU A 225 19.02 -9.45 -0.91
N LEU A 226 19.88 -9.65 0.10
CA LEU A 226 21.32 -9.40 -0.03
C LEU A 226 21.96 -10.26 -1.12
N GLY A 227 21.61 -11.55 -1.19
CA GLY A 227 22.05 -12.45 -2.26
C GLY A 227 21.69 -11.93 -3.66
N ILE A 228 20.51 -11.34 -3.80
CA ILE A 228 20.04 -10.74 -5.06
C ILE A 228 20.81 -9.48 -5.42
N LEU A 229 21.03 -8.57 -4.46
CA LEU A 229 21.82 -7.36 -4.69
C LEU A 229 23.25 -7.72 -5.11
N ARG A 230 23.86 -8.70 -4.43
CA ARG A 230 25.16 -9.28 -4.82
C ARG A 230 25.12 -9.89 -6.23
N GLY A 231 24.04 -10.60 -6.58
CA GLY A 231 23.85 -11.21 -7.90
C GLY A 231 23.74 -10.18 -9.04
N LEU A 232 23.03 -9.06 -8.82
CA LEU A 232 22.97 -7.95 -9.78
C LEU A 232 24.36 -7.36 -10.03
N LYS A 233 25.12 -7.12 -8.95
CA LYS A 233 26.51 -6.63 -9.02
C LYS A 233 27.43 -7.60 -9.76
N GLN A 234 27.40 -8.89 -9.42
CA GLN A 234 28.24 -9.93 -10.04
C GLN A 234 28.05 -10.05 -11.56
N ARG A 235 26.88 -9.67 -12.07
CA ARG A 235 26.58 -9.62 -13.51
C ARG A 235 27.11 -8.36 -14.22
N GLY A 236 27.93 -7.55 -13.55
CA GLY A 236 28.54 -6.35 -14.14
C GLY A 236 27.65 -5.11 -14.10
N ASN A 237 26.72 -5.04 -13.15
CA ASN A 237 25.87 -3.87 -12.95
C ASN A 237 26.29 -3.09 -11.69
N SER A 238 25.89 -1.83 -11.61
CA SER A 238 25.98 -1.03 -10.39
C SER A 238 24.63 -1.01 -9.68
N VAL A 239 24.64 -0.98 -8.35
CA VAL A 239 23.44 -1.03 -7.52
C VAL A 239 23.49 0.10 -6.51
N PHE A 240 22.62 1.08 -6.66
CA PHE A 240 22.41 2.17 -5.71
C PHE A 240 21.16 1.87 -4.92
N VAL A 241 21.27 1.85 -3.60
CA VAL A 241 20.17 1.49 -2.70
C VAL A 241 20.02 2.60 -1.66
N VAL A 242 18.82 3.17 -1.55
CA VAL A 242 18.41 3.95 -0.39
C VAL A 242 17.94 2.96 0.67
N GLU A 243 18.54 2.97 1.85
CA GLU A 243 18.24 2.02 2.91
C GLU A 243 18.34 2.62 4.31
N HIS A 244 17.55 2.04 5.21
CA HIS A 244 17.50 2.36 6.62
C HIS A 244 17.78 1.14 7.51
N SER A 245 17.73 -0.07 6.93
CA SER A 245 18.03 -1.33 7.61
C SER A 245 19.53 -1.43 7.91
N ILE A 246 19.89 -1.39 9.19
CA ILE A 246 21.28 -1.48 9.65
C ILE A 246 21.99 -2.76 9.15
N PRO A 247 21.36 -3.96 9.17
CA PRO A 247 22.01 -5.14 8.61
C PRO A 247 22.31 -5.02 7.10
N VAL A 248 21.48 -4.32 6.31
CA VAL A 248 21.76 -4.09 4.88
C VAL A 248 22.89 -3.08 4.70
N VAL A 249 22.87 -1.99 5.47
CA VAL A 249 23.91 -0.95 5.42
C VAL A 249 25.29 -1.51 5.77
N LYS A 250 25.36 -2.46 6.72
CA LYS A 250 26.62 -3.14 7.10
C LYS A 250 27.25 -3.92 5.94
N GLU A 251 26.44 -4.45 5.03
CA GLU A 251 26.85 -5.28 3.89
C GLU A 251 27.20 -4.46 2.64
N ALA A 252 27.02 -3.14 2.68
CA ALA A 252 27.30 -2.27 1.54
C ALA A 252 28.81 -2.18 1.26
N ASP A 253 29.20 -2.22 -0.03
CA ASP A 253 30.58 -1.96 -0.43
C ASP A 253 30.98 -0.49 -0.21
N TRP A 254 30.00 0.41 -0.34
CA TRP A 254 30.18 1.85 -0.24
C TRP A 254 28.93 2.48 0.37
N LEU A 255 29.12 3.36 1.35
CA LEU A 255 28.08 4.06 2.08
C LEU A 255 28.17 5.55 1.81
N VAL A 256 27.03 6.15 1.44
CA VAL A 256 26.85 7.60 1.35
C VAL A 256 25.86 8.02 2.42
N ASP A 257 26.31 8.78 3.41
CA ASP A 257 25.46 9.29 4.50
C ASP A 257 25.06 10.75 4.22
N ILE A 258 23.76 11.05 4.34
CA ILE A 258 23.19 12.37 4.06
C ILE A 258 22.58 12.93 5.34
N GLY A 259 22.90 14.17 5.69
CA GLY A 259 22.38 14.78 6.92
C GLY A 259 22.91 16.19 7.17
N PRO A 260 23.03 16.64 8.44
CA PRO A 260 22.72 15.92 9.68
C PRO A 260 21.24 15.87 10.06
N GLY A 261 20.38 16.67 9.43
CA GLY A 261 18.93 16.66 9.63
C GLY A 261 18.15 16.35 8.34
N ALA A 262 16.84 16.58 8.39
CA ALA A 262 15.96 16.51 7.21
C ALA A 262 15.68 17.91 6.63
N GLY A 263 15.18 17.96 5.39
CA GLY A 263 14.87 19.22 4.69
C GLY A 263 16.05 20.18 4.61
N GLU A 264 15.82 21.44 4.97
CA GLU A 264 16.81 22.51 4.93
C GLU A 264 17.99 22.30 5.89
N GLN A 265 17.79 21.51 6.95
CA GLN A 265 18.85 21.15 7.89
C GLN A 265 19.69 19.95 7.40
N GLY A 266 19.26 19.30 6.32
CA GLY A 266 19.90 18.15 5.68
C GLY A 266 20.63 18.47 4.38
N GLY A 267 20.56 17.52 3.43
CA GLY A 267 21.03 17.69 2.05
C GLY A 267 22.55 17.77 1.87
N ARG A 268 23.33 17.55 2.94
CA ARG A 268 24.79 17.50 2.88
C ARG A 268 25.28 16.06 2.93
N VAL A 269 26.24 15.72 2.08
CA VAL A 269 26.97 14.45 2.16
C VAL A 269 27.91 14.53 3.36
N LEU A 270 27.58 13.83 4.44
CA LEU A 270 28.41 13.77 5.64
C LEU A 270 29.58 12.80 5.47
N PHE A 271 29.35 11.72 4.72
CA PHE A 271 30.32 10.66 4.49
C PHE A 271 30.09 10.00 3.13
N SER A 272 31.17 9.55 2.48
CA SER A 272 31.16 8.73 1.28
C SER A 272 32.41 7.86 1.27
N GLY A 273 32.25 6.57 1.55
CA GLY A 273 33.37 5.64 1.72
C GLY A 273 32.91 4.24 2.13
N GLU A 274 33.85 3.38 2.50
CA GLU A 274 33.52 2.08 3.11
C GLU A 274 32.74 2.29 4.42
N PRO A 275 31.75 1.44 4.76
CA PRO A 275 30.88 1.65 5.93
C PRO A 275 31.63 1.90 7.23
N SER A 276 32.77 1.22 7.44
CA SER A 276 33.62 1.34 8.63
C SER A 276 34.10 2.78 8.90
N GLY A 277 34.32 3.57 7.85
CA GLY A 277 34.77 4.97 7.96
C GLY A 277 33.73 5.92 8.55
N LEU A 278 32.45 5.55 8.59
CA LEU A 278 31.40 6.35 9.21
C LEU A 278 31.58 6.46 10.75
N ALA A 279 32.37 5.57 11.36
CA ALA A 279 32.64 5.55 12.80
C ALA A 279 33.26 6.86 13.34
N ASP A 280 33.94 7.63 12.49
CA ASP A 280 34.59 8.89 12.85
C ASP A 280 33.71 10.13 12.65
N VAL A 281 32.57 9.99 11.97
CA VAL A 281 31.68 11.10 11.58
C VAL A 281 30.68 11.40 12.69
N LYS A 282 31.08 12.25 13.65
CA LYS A 282 30.28 12.54 14.87
C LYS A 282 28.89 13.13 14.61
N GLU A 283 28.72 13.87 13.52
CA GLU A 283 27.45 14.50 13.12
C GLU A 283 26.45 13.50 12.53
N SER A 284 26.92 12.32 12.09
CA SER A 284 26.06 11.27 11.53
C SER A 284 25.13 10.70 12.60
N VAL A 285 23.83 10.72 12.31
CA VAL A 285 22.83 10.06 13.15
C VAL A 285 22.91 8.54 12.95
N THR A 286 23.10 8.08 11.70
CA THR A 286 23.21 6.66 11.33
C THR A 286 24.39 5.97 12.02
N ARG A 287 25.52 6.68 12.21
CA ARG A 287 26.68 6.19 12.98
C ARG A 287 26.28 5.57 14.32
N ARG A 288 25.35 6.19 15.06
CA ARG A 288 24.93 5.71 16.39
C ARG A 288 24.27 4.34 16.33
N TYR A 289 23.54 4.05 15.26
CA TYR A 289 22.86 2.77 15.08
C TYR A 289 23.76 1.72 14.44
N LEU A 290 24.73 2.14 13.64
CA LEU A 290 25.67 1.24 12.97
C LEU A 290 26.75 0.69 13.92
N PHE A 291 27.24 1.51 14.86
CA PHE A 291 28.40 1.18 15.70
C PHE A 291 28.17 1.17 17.20
N ALA A 292 27.12 1.83 17.73
CA ALA A 292 26.91 1.75 19.17
C ALA A 292 26.50 0.32 19.55
N PRO A 293 26.90 -0.17 20.73
CA PRO A 293 26.40 -1.43 21.23
C PRO A 293 24.87 -1.36 21.30
N PRO A 294 24.15 -2.43 20.90
CA PRO A 294 22.70 -2.48 21.03
C PRO A 294 22.32 -2.16 22.47
N THR A 295 21.42 -1.20 22.68
CA THR A 295 20.93 -0.92 24.02
C THR A 295 19.87 -1.98 24.32
N PRO A 296 20.03 -2.79 25.39
CA PRO A 296 19.02 -3.78 25.74
C PRO A 296 17.69 -3.07 26.00
N VAL A 297 16.61 -3.58 25.39
CA VAL A 297 15.27 -3.05 25.64
C VAL A 297 14.85 -3.47 27.04
N SER A 298 14.95 -2.56 28.01
CA SER A 298 14.53 -2.81 29.40
C SER A 298 13.16 -2.19 29.69
N ARG A 299 12.13 -2.62 28.97
CA ARG A 299 10.74 -2.26 29.29
C ARG A 299 10.06 -3.42 29.99
N ARG A 300 9.42 -3.16 31.14
CA ARG A 300 8.52 -4.12 31.76
C ARG A 300 7.15 -4.03 31.06
N PRO A 301 6.61 -5.12 30.50
CA PRO A 301 5.28 -5.12 29.92
C PRO A 301 4.22 -4.59 30.89
N ARG A 302 3.30 -3.78 30.39
CA ARG A 302 2.14 -3.31 31.17
C ARG A 302 1.17 -4.45 31.48
N GLU A 303 0.47 -4.33 32.60
CA GLU A 303 -0.62 -5.24 32.96
C GLU A 303 -1.89 -4.88 32.15
N PRO A 304 -2.51 -5.83 31.44
CA PRO A 304 -3.74 -5.58 30.69
C PRO A 304 -4.93 -5.20 31.59
N HIS A 305 -5.70 -4.18 31.20
CA HIS A 305 -6.96 -3.83 31.88
C HIS A 305 -8.14 -4.72 31.46
N GLY A 306 -7.96 -5.52 30.42
CA GLY A 306 -8.96 -6.39 29.83
C GLY A 306 -8.42 -7.02 28.54
N TRP A 307 -9.27 -7.80 27.87
CA TRP A 307 -8.91 -8.49 26.63
C TRP A 307 -10.00 -8.29 25.58
N LEU A 308 -9.61 -7.79 24.42
CA LEU A 308 -10.45 -7.73 23.23
C LEU A 308 -10.32 -9.06 22.48
N ARG A 309 -11.40 -9.84 22.40
CA ARG A 309 -11.38 -11.19 21.83
C ARG A 309 -12.16 -11.26 20.52
N PHE A 310 -11.59 -11.97 19.56
CA PHE A 310 -12.19 -12.22 18.25
C PHE A 310 -12.29 -13.72 18.01
N ALA A 311 -13.42 -14.14 17.45
CA ALA A 311 -13.68 -15.52 17.08
C ALA A 311 -14.05 -15.64 15.59
N ASP A 312 -13.71 -16.80 15.03
CA ASP A 312 -14.03 -17.23 13.67
C ASP A 312 -13.55 -16.24 12.59
N VAL A 313 -12.42 -15.58 12.83
CA VAL A 313 -11.88 -14.57 11.92
C VAL A 313 -11.38 -15.24 10.65
N SER A 314 -12.04 -14.93 9.52
CA SER A 314 -11.65 -15.46 8.22
C SER A 314 -11.54 -14.34 7.19
N ARG A 315 -10.37 -14.28 6.52
CA ARG A 315 -10.05 -13.35 5.44
C ARG A 315 -8.76 -13.78 4.75
N ASN A 316 -8.77 -13.87 3.42
CA ASN A 316 -7.62 -14.36 2.64
C ASN A 316 -7.18 -15.75 3.15
N ASN A 317 -5.94 -15.89 3.61
CA ASN A 317 -5.39 -17.10 4.21
C ASN A 317 -5.67 -17.27 5.71
N LEU A 318 -6.45 -16.38 6.33
CA LEU A 318 -6.96 -16.57 7.68
C LEU A 318 -8.22 -17.44 7.60
N HIS A 319 -8.23 -18.54 8.34
CA HIS A 319 -9.35 -19.49 8.39
C HIS A 319 -9.76 -19.73 9.84
N GLU A 320 -10.91 -19.19 10.23
CA GLU A 320 -11.53 -19.35 11.56
C GLU A 320 -10.58 -19.04 12.73
N VAL A 321 -9.74 -18.03 12.57
CA VAL A 321 -8.71 -17.67 13.55
C VAL A 321 -9.36 -17.08 14.80
N LYS A 322 -8.94 -17.57 15.97
CA LYS A 322 -9.26 -16.98 17.28
C LYS A 322 -8.07 -16.18 17.77
N VAL A 323 -8.28 -14.92 18.12
CA VAL A 323 -7.21 -14.02 18.56
C VAL A 323 -7.72 -13.11 19.68
N GLN A 324 -6.82 -12.73 20.58
CA GLN A 324 -7.12 -11.75 21.62
C GLN A 324 -6.00 -10.73 21.76
N PHE A 325 -6.38 -9.48 22.03
CA PHE A 325 -5.47 -8.35 22.22
C PHE A 325 -5.67 -7.76 23.62
N PRO A 326 -4.59 -7.52 24.39
CA PRO A 326 -4.70 -6.87 25.69
C PRO A 326 -5.10 -5.39 25.54
N LEU A 327 -6.05 -4.95 26.35
CA LEU A 327 -6.53 -3.57 26.37
C LEU A 327 -5.64 -2.68 27.26
N GLY A 328 -5.41 -1.45 26.79
CA GLY A 328 -4.51 -0.48 27.46
C GLY A 328 -3.04 -0.87 27.35
N CYS A 329 -2.68 -1.59 26.29
CA CYS A 329 -1.34 -2.11 26.03
C CYS A 329 -0.94 -1.85 24.57
N LEU A 330 0.36 -1.93 24.29
CA LEU A 330 0.90 -1.98 22.94
C LEU A 330 1.13 -3.42 22.51
N THR A 331 0.42 -3.86 21.47
CA THR A 331 0.58 -5.18 20.88
C THR A 331 1.28 -5.10 19.53
N ALA A 332 2.38 -5.84 19.35
CA ALA A 332 3.03 -6.03 18.07
C ALA A 332 2.57 -7.35 17.43
N VAL A 333 2.17 -7.29 16.17
CA VAL A 333 1.82 -8.46 15.35
C VAL A 333 2.92 -8.67 14.33
N THR A 334 3.60 -9.81 14.40
CA THR A 334 4.80 -10.11 13.62
C THR A 334 4.68 -11.44 12.88
N GLY A 335 5.74 -11.84 12.17
CA GLY A 335 5.79 -13.04 11.33
C GLY A 335 6.22 -12.75 9.89
N ILE A 336 6.50 -13.79 9.12
CA ILE A 336 7.07 -13.65 7.77
C ILE A 336 6.15 -12.94 6.77
N SER A 337 6.68 -12.43 5.65
CA SER A 337 5.85 -11.85 4.58
C SER A 337 4.81 -12.86 4.09
N GLY A 338 3.56 -12.44 3.91
CA GLY A 338 2.48 -13.34 3.47
C GLY A 338 1.85 -14.21 4.56
N SER A 339 2.28 -14.13 5.83
CA SER A 339 1.70 -14.92 6.93
C SER A 339 0.28 -14.51 7.34
N GLY A 340 -0.25 -13.39 6.84
CA GLY A 340 -1.61 -12.92 7.12
C GLY A 340 -1.72 -11.72 8.07
N LYS A 341 -0.61 -11.08 8.46
CA LYS A 341 -0.56 -9.93 9.39
C LYS A 341 -1.51 -8.79 8.98
N SER A 342 -1.37 -8.25 7.76
CA SER A 342 -2.22 -7.15 7.29
C SER A 342 -3.67 -7.58 7.06
N SER A 343 -3.92 -8.85 6.70
CA SER A 343 -5.28 -9.43 6.64
C SER A 343 -5.96 -9.42 8.01
N LEU A 344 -5.20 -9.64 9.08
CA LEU A 344 -5.72 -9.65 10.44
C LEU A 344 -5.86 -8.22 10.98
N VAL A 345 -4.76 -7.47 11.00
CA VAL A 345 -4.65 -6.19 11.71
C VAL A 345 -5.27 -5.07 10.90
N SER A 346 -4.84 -4.83 9.67
CA SER A 346 -5.29 -3.69 8.87
C SER A 346 -6.70 -3.87 8.28
N GLN A 347 -7.18 -5.10 8.28
CA GLN A 347 -8.32 -5.53 7.48
C GLN A 347 -9.45 -6.11 8.35
N ALA A 348 -9.21 -7.19 9.08
CA ALA A 348 -10.25 -7.83 9.89
C ALA A 348 -10.58 -7.05 11.16
N VAL A 349 -9.58 -6.68 11.96
CA VAL A 349 -9.77 -6.04 13.27
C VAL A 349 -10.60 -4.73 13.19
N PRO A 350 -10.25 -3.74 12.36
CA PRO A 350 -11.05 -2.50 12.23
C PRO A 350 -12.50 -2.78 11.82
N THR A 351 -12.69 -3.64 10.82
CA THR A 351 -14.03 -3.99 10.30
C THR A 351 -14.90 -4.62 11.38
N LEU A 352 -14.35 -5.58 12.14
CA LEU A 352 -15.08 -6.29 13.19
C LEU A 352 -15.38 -5.39 14.40
N VAL A 353 -14.47 -4.48 14.75
CA VAL A 353 -14.68 -3.50 15.83
C VAL A 353 -15.73 -2.46 15.46
N GLU A 354 -15.71 -1.92 14.23
CA GLU A 354 -16.74 -0.99 13.74
C GLU A 354 -18.12 -1.63 13.73
N ALA A 355 -18.22 -2.87 13.25
CA ALA A 355 -19.45 -3.64 13.28
C ALA A 355 -19.97 -3.82 14.71
N ALA A 356 -19.11 -4.16 15.67
CA ALA A 356 -19.48 -4.27 17.09
C ALA A 356 -19.90 -2.94 17.73
N LEU A 357 -19.34 -1.81 17.27
CA LEU A 357 -19.74 -0.46 17.68
C LEU A 357 -21.09 -0.03 17.08
N GLY A 358 -21.66 -0.80 16.15
CA GLY A 358 -22.88 -0.49 15.42
C GLY A 358 -22.68 0.57 14.33
N ARG A 359 -21.44 0.79 13.88
CA ARG A 359 -21.13 1.65 12.75
C ARG A 359 -21.10 0.79 11.49
N SER A 360 -21.85 1.18 10.48
CA SER A 360 -21.73 0.55 9.16
C SER A 360 -20.40 0.98 8.55
N THR A 361 -19.60 0.02 8.07
CA THR A 361 -18.36 0.23 7.30
C THR A 361 -18.55 1.08 6.03
N THR A 362 -19.79 1.44 5.69
CA THR A 362 -20.13 2.33 4.58
C THR A 362 -20.12 3.83 4.93
N ALA A 363 -20.01 4.21 6.20
CA ALA A 363 -20.32 5.57 6.66
C ALA A 363 -19.14 6.55 6.79
N GLU A 364 -17.89 6.14 6.50
CA GLU A 364 -16.71 7.05 6.52
C GLU A 364 -16.11 7.28 5.11
N LEU A 365 -16.84 6.92 4.04
CA LEU A 365 -16.40 7.00 2.65
C LEU A 365 -16.56 8.39 1.97
N GLU A 366 -16.86 9.46 2.72
CA GLU A 366 -17.25 10.74 2.11
C GLU A 366 -16.10 11.72 1.77
N ASP A 367 -14.83 11.49 2.13
CA ASP A 367 -13.78 12.51 1.86
C ASP A 367 -12.40 12.02 1.36
N GLY A 368 -12.26 10.76 0.91
CA GLY A 368 -10.96 10.21 0.46
C GLY A 368 -10.89 9.78 -1.02
N ASP A 369 -9.88 10.26 -1.74
CA ASP A 369 -9.45 9.77 -3.07
C ASP A 369 -8.91 8.30 -3.05
N ASP A 370 -8.93 7.62 -1.90
CA ASP A 370 -7.99 6.55 -1.55
C ASP A 370 -8.32 5.13 -2.02
N ASP A 371 -9.42 4.92 -2.73
CA ASP A 371 -10.01 3.58 -2.85
C ASP A 371 -10.38 3.17 -4.28
N VAL A 372 -9.57 3.62 -5.23
CA VAL A 372 -9.65 3.20 -6.63
C VAL A 372 -9.50 1.67 -6.80
N ASP A 373 -8.86 0.97 -5.86
CA ASP A 373 -8.54 -0.46 -5.98
C ASP A 373 -9.71 -1.42 -5.78
N LEU A 374 -10.75 -1.01 -5.07
CA LEU A 374 -11.90 -1.87 -4.74
C LEU A 374 -12.74 -2.30 -5.96
N LEU A 375 -12.49 -1.71 -7.14
CA LEU A 375 -13.20 -2.07 -8.38
C LEU A 375 -12.51 -3.14 -9.21
N LEU A 376 -11.21 -3.34 -8.98
CA LEU A 376 -10.40 -4.37 -9.64
C LEU A 376 -10.34 -5.66 -8.81
N THR A 377 -10.81 -5.60 -7.56
CA THR A 377 -10.97 -6.75 -6.68
C THR A 377 -12.31 -7.44 -6.97
N GLY A 378 -12.33 -8.35 -7.93
CA GLY A 378 -13.38 -9.36 -7.95
C GLY A 378 -13.36 -10.12 -6.62
N ASP A 379 -14.52 -10.28 -5.99
CA ASP A 379 -14.84 -11.17 -4.85
C ASP A 379 -13.65 -11.55 -3.95
N GLN A 380 -12.93 -10.55 -3.43
CA GLN A 380 -11.96 -10.77 -2.36
C GLN A 380 -12.78 -10.87 -1.08
N GLY A 381 -12.94 -12.11 -0.59
CA GLY A 381 -13.94 -12.53 0.39
C GLY A 381 -14.23 -11.52 1.49
N SER A 382 -15.51 -11.35 1.80
CA SER A 382 -15.98 -10.55 2.94
C SER A 382 -15.24 -10.97 4.22
N VAL A 383 -14.93 -9.99 5.07
CA VAL A 383 -14.44 -10.29 6.42
C VAL A 383 -15.52 -11.07 7.15
N HIS A 384 -15.17 -12.27 7.62
CA HIS A 384 -16.00 -13.07 8.52
C HIS A 384 -15.36 -13.10 9.91
N GLY A 385 -16.20 -13.31 10.92
CA GLY A 385 -15.82 -13.33 12.33
C GLY A 385 -16.63 -12.33 13.14
N HIS A 386 -16.36 -12.28 14.44
CA HIS A 386 -17.03 -11.36 15.36
C HIS A 386 -16.18 -11.07 16.59
N VAL A 387 -16.50 -9.94 17.25
CA VAL A 387 -15.99 -9.66 18.61
C VAL A 387 -16.80 -10.48 19.61
N GLU A 388 -16.13 -11.30 20.42
CA GLU A 388 -16.80 -12.08 21.46
C GLU A 388 -17.45 -11.13 22.48
N GLY A 389 -18.72 -11.37 22.84
CA GLY A 389 -19.47 -10.46 23.72
C GLY A 389 -19.94 -9.17 23.03
N GLY A 390 -19.76 -9.04 21.71
CA GLY A 390 -20.23 -7.90 20.92
C GLY A 390 -19.73 -6.57 21.47
N ARG A 391 -20.66 -5.63 21.73
CA ARG A 391 -20.32 -4.30 22.25
C ARG A 391 -19.75 -4.33 23.67
N GLU A 392 -20.16 -5.28 24.51
CA GLU A 392 -19.64 -5.41 25.88
C GLU A 392 -18.20 -5.95 25.87
N GLY A 393 -17.88 -6.82 24.91
CA GLY A 393 -16.53 -7.35 24.68
C GLY A 393 -15.49 -6.34 24.21
N LEU A 394 -15.92 -5.14 23.81
CA LEU A 394 -15.03 -4.04 23.42
C LEU A 394 -14.29 -3.42 24.61
N GLY A 395 -14.63 -3.78 25.86
CA GLY A 395 -13.91 -3.33 27.06
C GLY A 395 -13.84 -1.81 27.20
N GLY A 396 -14.89 -1.10 26.79
CA GLY A 396 -14.98 0.36 26.88
C GLY A 396 -14.49 1.14 25.66
N LEU A 397 -13.95 0.46 24.63
CA LEU A 397 -13.57 1.12 23.38
C LEU A 397 -14.79 1.77 22.70
N ARG A 398 -14.61 3.00 22.21
CA ARG A 398 -15.67 3.79 21.55
C ARG A 398 -15.40 4.08 20.08
N ARG A 399 -14.15 3.87 19.65
CA ARG A 399 -13.70 4.08 18.27
C ARG A 399 -12.49 3.20 17.97
N VAL A 400 -12.33 2.88 16.70
CA VAL A 400 -11.09 2.36 16.12
C VAL A 400 -10.51 3.42 15.19
N VAL A 401 -9.19 3.51 15.13
CA VAL A 401 -8.43 4.44 14.29
C VAL A 401 -7.42 3.59 13.52
N ALA A 402 -7.68 3.36 12.24
CA ALA A 402 -6.78 2.62 11.36
C ALA A 402 -5.85 3.58 10.60
N ILE A 403 -4.55 3.36 10.70
CA ILE A 403 -3.50 4.19 10.09
C ILE A 403 -2.66 3.30 9.17
N ASP A 404 -2.89 3.47 7.87
CA ASP A 404 -2.14 2.78 6.81
C ASP A 404 -1.18 3.73 6.07
N GLN A 405 -0.32 3.16 5.22
CA GLN A 405 0.60 3.89 4.36
C GLN A 405 -0.03 4.39 3.06
N LYS A 406 -1.36 4.29 2.88
CA LYS A 406 -2.00 4.88 1.70
C LYS A 406 -1.73 6.39 1.69
N PRO A 407 -1.59 7.02 0.51
CA PRO A 407 -1.47 8.48 0.43
C PRO A 407 -2.57 9.19 1.23
N ILE A 408 -2.32 10.40 1.73
CA ILE A 408 -3.38 11.25 2.33
C ILE A 408 -4.31 11.89 1.27
N GLY A 409 -4.01 11.64 0.00
CA GLY A 409 -4.74 12.10 -1.16
C GLY A 409 -3.94 11.83 -2.43
N ARG A 410 -4.64 11.65 -3.56
CA ARG A 410 -4.00 11.28 -4.83
C ARG A 410 -3.83 12.44 -5.79
N THR A 411 -4.32 13.62 -5.41
CA THR A 411 -4.22 14.85 -6.21
C THR A 411 -3.45 15.93 -5.45
N PRO A 412 -2.81 16.88 -6.14
CA PRO A 412 -2.14 18.04 -5.51
C PRO A 412 -3.04 18.95 -4.68
N ARG A 413 -4.36 18.72 -4.75
CA ARG A 413 -5.36 19.41 -3.93
C ARG A 413 -5.23 19.07 -2.44
N SER A 414 -4.90 17.82 -2.11
CA SER A 414 -4.60 17.43 -0.73
C SER A 414 -3.17 17.84 -0.36
N ASN A 415 -2.99 18.36 0.84
CA ASN A 415 -1.69 18.70 1.43
C ASN A 415 -1.73 18.61 2.96
N VAL A 416 -0.57 18.71 3.60
CA VAL A 416 -0.39 18.62 5.07
C VAL A 416 -1.34 19.56 5.82
N ALA A 417 -1.46 20.81 5.37
CA ALA A 417 -2.27 21.83 6.03
C ALA A 417 -3.79 21.55 5.94
N THR A 418 -4.26 21.05 4.80
CA THR A 418 -5.67 20.68 4.63
C THR A 418 -6.03 19.40 5.38
N TYR A 419 -5.14 18.41 5.38
CA TYR A 419 -5.43 17.11 5.98
C TYR A 419 -5.51 17.18 7.51
N THR A 420 -4.63 17.98 8.13
CA THR A 420 -4.63 18.21 9.58
C THR A 420 -5.73 19.19 10.03
N GLY A 421 -6.42 19.84 9.10
CA GLY A 421 -7.42 20.88 9.40
C GLY A 421 -6.84 22.22 9.82
N LEU A 422 -5.52 22.35 10.02
CA LEU A 422 -4.89 23.62 10.47
C LEU A 422 -5.16 24.77 9.49
N PHE A 423 -5.32 24.47 8.19
CA PHE A 423 -5.55 25.50 7.18
C PHE A 423 -6.87 26.26 7.39
N ASP A 424 -7.85 25.67 8.08
CA ASP A 424 -9.11 26.34 8.38
C ASP A 424 -8.92 27.51 9.36
N HIS A 425 -7.99 27.36 10.31
CA HIS A 425 -7.63 28.40 11.26
C HIS A 425 -6.83 29.51 10.56
N VAL A 426 -5.85 29.14 9.73
CA VAL A 426 -5.09 30.09 8.91
C VAL A 426 -6.03 30.94 8.03
N ARG A 427 -7.00 30.32 7.34
CA ARG A 427 -7.96 31.05 6.49
C ARG A 427 -8.84 32.02 7.27
N LYS A 428 -9.18 31.69 8.53
CA LYS A 428 -9.94 32.60 9.41
C LYS A 428 -9.10 33.83 9.80
N LEU A 429 -7.80 33.66 10.08
CA LEU A 429 -6.89 34.76 10.37
C LEU A 429 -6.79 35.74 9.19
N TYR A 430 -6.56 35.24 7.97
CA TYR A 430 -6.49 36.08 6.77
C TYR A 430 -7.80 36.83 6.49
N ALA A 431 -8.96 36.19 6.71
CA ALA A 431 -10.26 36.84 6.59
C ALA A 431 -10.53 37.91 7.66
N ALA A 432 -9.83 37.86 8.80
CA ALA A 432 -9.94 38.84 9.86
C ALA A 432 -9.07 40.10 9.63
N THR A 433 -8.12 40.06 8.68
CA THR A 433 -7.26 41.21 8.37
C THR A 433 -8.05 42.45 7.95
N PRO A 434 -7.57 43.68 8.26
CA PRO A 434 -8.22 44.91 7.82
C PRO A 434 -8.39 45.01 6.30
N GLN A 435 -7.40 44.53 5.54
CA GLN A 435 -7.39 44.52 4.09
C GLN A 435 -8.47 43.60 3.51
N ALA A 436 -8.65 42.40 4.08
CA ALA A 436 -9.69 41.46 3.68
C ALA A 436 -11.10 41.99 4.03
N ARG A 437 -11.26 42.55 5.24
CA ARG A 437 -12.53 43.13 5.69
C ARG A 437 -13.00 44.27 4.80
N ARG A 438 -12.10 45.17 4.37
CA ARG A 438 -12.41 46.27 3.43
C ARG A 438 -12.90 45.76 2.07
N ARG A 439 -12.39 44.62 1.60
CA ARG A 439 -12.81 43.98 0.33
C ARG A 439 -13.95 42.98 0.49
N HIS A 440 -14.52 42.86 1.70
CA HIS A 440 -15.55 41.88 2.07
C HIS A 440 -15.14 40.41 1.81
N TYR A 441 -13.85 40.12 1.88
CA TYR A 441 -13.34 38.76 1.72
C TYR A 441 -13.64 37.93 2.98
N LYS A 442 -14.05 36.68 2.74
CA LYS A 442 -14.34 35.67 3.78
C LYS A 442 -13.29 34.56 3.72
N ALA A 443 -13.28 33.65 4.70
CA ALA A 443 -12.34 32.51 4.73
C ALA A 443 -12.38 31.65 3.45
N GLY A 444 -13.52 31.60 2.74
CA GLY A 444 -13.63 30.93 1.44
C GLY A 444 -12.77 31.58 0.34
N ARG A 445 -12.47 32.89 0.41
CA ARG A 445 -11.56 33.54 -0.54
C ARG A 445 -10.14 32.99 -0.44
N PHE A 446 -9.71 32.59 0.76
CA PHE A 446 -8.38 32.02 1.01
C PHE A 446 -8.35 30.49 0.91
N SER A 447 -9.41 29.88 0.40
CA SER A 447 -9.43 28.45 0.08
C SER A 447 -9.14 28.24 -1.39
N PHE A 448 -8.14 27.41 -1.69
CA PHE A 448 -7.86 26.97 -3.06
C PHE A 448 -8.86 25.92 -3.56
N ASN A 449 -9.71 25.36 -2.68
CA ASN A 449 -10.73 24.37 -3.06
C ASN A 449 -12.00 24.99 -3.66
N VAL A 450 -12.21 26.31 -3.50
CA VAL A 450 -13.41 27.00 -3.98
C VAL A 450 -13.09 28.10 -5.00
N ALA A 451 -14.01 28.34 -5.94
CA ALA A 451 -13.79 29.25 -7.07
C ALA A 451 -13.52 30.73 -6.69
N ALA A 452 -13.82 31.12 -5.45
CA ALA A 452 -13.75 32.51 -4.99
C ALA A 452 -12.35 33.11 -5.22
N GLY A 453 -11.31 32.54 -4.60
CA GLY A 453 -9.94 33.08 -4.68
C GLY A 453 -8.90 32.18 -5.33
N ARG A 454 -9.24 30.93 -5.67
CA ARG A 454 -8.34 30.00 -6.37
C ARG A 454 -8.02 30.46 -7.79
N CYS A 455 -6.84 30.10 -8.29
CA CYS A 455 -6.45 30.30 -9.68
C CYS A 455 -7.45 29.57 -10.61
N PRO A 456 -7.98 30.21 -11.67
CA PRO A 456 -8.94 29.59 -12.57
C PRO A 456 -8.31 28.54 -13.49
N THR A 457 -7.00 28.62 -13.76
CA THR A 457 -6.30 27.75 -14.71
C THR A 457 -6.06 26.35 -14.15
N CYS A 458 -5.49 26.25 -12.94
CA CYS A 458 -5.24 24.98 -12.26
C CYS A 458 -6.35 24.60 -11.27
N GLU A 459 -7.41 25.41 -11.18
CA GLU A 459 -8.49 25.21 -10.21
C GLU A 459 -8.03 24.97 -8.76
N GLY A 460 -6.95 25.66 -8.38
CA GLY A 460 -6.37 25.61 -7.04
C GLY A 460 -5.39 24.47 -6.77
N GLU A 461 -5.11 23.60 -7.74
CA GLU A 461 -4.11 22.54 -7.58
C GLU A 461 -2.68 23.08 -7.53
N GLY A 462 -2.43 24.23 -8.17
CA GLY A 462 -1.09 24.82 -8.28
C GLY A 462 -0.21 24.19 -9.35
N SER A 463 -0.57 23.01 -9.83
CA SER A 463 0.09 22.27 -10.91
C SER A 463 -0.89 21.90 -12.03
N VAL A 464 -0.35 21.47 -13.17
CA VAL A 464 -1.09 20.88 -14.29
C VAL A 464 -0.44 19.55 -14.63
N MET A 465 -1.25 18.51 -14.82
CA MET A 465 -0.77 17.19 -15.22
C MET A 465 -0.40 17.20 -16.70
N VAL A 466 0.80 16.73 -17.01
CA VAL A 466 1.30 16.54 -18.38
C VAL A 466 1.34 15.04 -18.67
N GLU A 467 0.49 14.61 -19.61
CA GLU A 467 0.49 13.22 -20.07
C GLU A 467 1.69 12.99 -20.99
N LEU A 468 2.54 12.02 -20.64
CA LEU A 468 3.66 11.58 -21.46
C LEU A 468 3.25 10.29 -22.18
N LEU A 469 3.68 10.12 -23.44
CA LEU A 469 3.15 9.06 -24.30
C LEU A 469 3.55 7.63 -23.86
N PHE A 470 4.74 7.49 -23.26
CA PHE A 470 5.33 6.20 -22.87
C PHE A 470 5.86 6.19 -21.42
N LEU A 471 5.77 7.33 -20.72
CA LEU A 471 6.26 7.49 -19.36
C LEU A 471 5.09 7.87 -18.44
N PRO A 472 5.22 7.62 -17.13
CA PRO A 472 4.24 8.12 -16.16
C PRO A 472 4.00 9.62 -16.34
N SER A 473 2.74 10.05 -16.23
CA SER A 473 2.41 11.47 -16.25
C SER A 473 3.13 12.21 -15.13
N ILE A 474 3.57 13.43 -15.40
CA ILE A 474 4.23 14.28 -14.42
C ILE A 474 3.39 15.54 -14.16
N TYR A 475 3.50 16.09 -12.96
CA TYR A 475 2.91 17.38 -12.63
C TYR A 475 3.93 18.48 -12.86
N SER A 476 3.50 19.56 -13.54
CA SER A 476 4.32 20.76 -13.75
C SER A 476 3.65 21.96 -13.06
N PRO A 477 4.42 22.94 -12.54
CA PRO A 477 3.83 24.15 -11.97
C PRO A 477 2.87 24.85 -12.93
N CYS A 478 1.75 25.36 -12.41
CA CYS A 478 0.75 26.04 -13.21
C CYS A 478 1.35 27.24 -13.94
N PRO A 479 1.15 27.41 -15.25
CA PRO A 479 1.74 28.52 -16.01
C PRO A 479 1.14 29.89 -15.66
N THR A 480 -0.01 29.93 -14.98
CA THR A 480 -0.70 31.20 -14.62
C THR A 480 -0.37 31.67 -13.21
N CYS A 481 -0.39 30.78 -12.22
CA CYS A 481 -0.14 31.15 -10.83
C CYS A 481 1.24 30.69 -10.32
N HIS A 482 2.02 29.99 -11.14
CA HIS A 482 3.37 29.51 -10.82
C HIS A 482 3.43 28.72 -9.50
N GLY A 483 2.46 27.84 -9.27
CA GLY A 483 2.39 27.03 -8.04
C GLY A 483 1.63 27.66 -6.88
N THR A 484 1.35 28.98 -6.90
CA THR A 484 0.75 29.68 -5.74
C THR A 484 -0.71 29.33 -5.46
N ARG A 485 -1.41 28.62 -6.37
CA ARG A 485 -2.82 28.19 -6.24
C ARG A 485 -3.88 29.29 -6.22
N PHE A 486 -3.52 30.57 -6.10
CA PHE A 486 -4.47 31.67 -5.91
C PHE A 486 -4.45 32.70 -7.06
N LYS A 487 -5.48 33.56 -7.09
CA LYS A 487 -5.51 34.78 -7.90
C LYS A 487 -4.61 35.84 -7.25
N GLU A 488 -4.01 36.71 -8.07
CA GLU A 488 -3.17 37.83 -7.62
C GLU A 488 -3.89 38.72 -6.58
N SER A 489 -5.14 39.11 -6.84
CA SER A 489 -5.97 39.86 -5.87
C SER A 489 -6.21 39.19 -4.50
N THR A 490 -6.02 37.86 -4.39
CA THR A 490 -6.05 37.16 -3.09
C THR A 490 -4.69 37.26 -2.40
N LEU A 491 -3.60 37.22 -3.16
CA LEU A 491 -2.22 37.32 -2.68
C LEU A 491 -1.85 38.75 -2.21
N GLU A 492 -2.60 39.78 -2.62
CA GLU A 492 -2.49 41.14 -2.07
C GLU A 492 -2.76 41.23 -0.57
N ILE A 493 -3.43 40.24 0.02
CA ILE A 493 -3.76 40.24 1.46
C ILE A 493 -2.62 39.60 2.23
N THR A 494 -2.03 40.35 3.16
CA THR A 494 -0.93 39.88 4.00
C THR A 494 -1.31 39.82 5.48
N TRP A 495 -0.68 38.89 6.18
CA TRP A 495 -0.68 38.77 7.63
C TRP A 495 0.79 38.62 8.05
N HIS A 496 1.28 39.47 8.96
CA HIS A 496 2.71 39.62 9.28
C HIS A 496 3.63 39.62 8.04
N ASP A 497 3.32 40.46 7.04
CA ASP A 497 4.09 40.63 5.80
C ASP A 497 4.27 39.34 4.97
N ARG A 498 3.36 38.38 5.12
CA ARG A 498 3.28 37.15 4.33
C ARG A 498 1.89 36.99 3.74
N ASN A 499 1.80 36.66 2.47
CA ASN A 499 0.54 36.28 1.85
C ASN A 499 0.22 34.80 2.12
N ILE A 500 -1.00 34.38 1.79
CA ILE A 500 -1.47 33.00 2.07
C ILE A 500 -0.65 31.92 1.34
N ALA A 501 -0.08 32.21 0.17
CA ALA A 501 0.79 31.28 -0.55
C ALA A 501 2.17 31.18 0.10
N ASP A 502 2.70 32.29 0.64
CA ASP A 502 3.96 32.27 1.39
C ASP A 502 3.83 31.37 2.63
N VAL A 503 2.70 31.46 3.34
CA VAL A 503 2.42 30.58 4.49
C VAL A 503 2.35 29.11 4.07
N LEU A 504 1.71 28.79 2.94
CA LEU A 504 1.69 27.43 2.42
C LEU A 504 3.07 26.94 1.96
N ALA A 505 4.01 27.84 1.66
CA ALA A 505 5.37 27.49 1.26
C ALA A 505 6.30 27.27 2.46
N MET A 506 5.93 27.69 3.66
CA MET A 506 6.71 27.48 4.88
C MET A 506 6.80 25.99 5.24
N SER A 507 7.95 25.59 5.76
CA SER A 507 8.10 24.34 6.50
C SER A 507 7.27 24.35 7.79
N VAL A 508 6.99 23.17 8.35
CA VAL A 508 6.31 23.05 9.64
C VAL A 508 7.10 23.73 10.75
N ASP A 509 8.44 23.65 10.74
CA ASP A 509 9.30 24.31 11.71
C ASP A 509 9.19 25.85 11.62
N GLU A 510 9.29 26.42 10.42
CA GLU A 510 9.11 27.87 10.21
C GLU A 510 7.70 28.34 10.59
N ALA A 511 6.68 27.56 10.23
CA ALA A 511 5.30 27.88 10.55
C ALA A 511 5.05 27.87 12.06
N HIS A 512 5.72 26.96 12.79
CA HIS A 512 5.58 26.86 14.25
C HIS A 512 6.12 28.11 14.95
N GLU A 513 7.24 28.65 14.47
CA GLU A 513 7.76 29.93 14.95
C GLU A 513 6.86 31.10 14.52
N PHE A 514 6.35 31.09 13.28
CA PHE A 514 5.52 32.15 12.73
C PHE A 514 4.13 32.26 13.39
N PHE A 515 3.57 31.15 13.86
CA PHE A 515 2.26 31.08 14.53
C PHE A 515 2.36 30.84 16.05
N ALA A 516 3.48 31.18 16.68
CA ALA A 516 3.70 30.93 18.11
C ALA A 516 2.60 31.52 19.03
N ASP A 517 1.98 32.63 18.64
CA ASP A 517 0.91 33.29 19.41
C ASP A 517 -0.50 32.74 19.11
N GLU A 518 -0.64 31.81 18.16
CA GLU A 518 -1.93 31.28 17.69
C GLU A 518 -2.13 29.82 18.16
N THR A 519 -2.64 29.65 19.38
CA THR A 519 -2.70 28.36 20.12
C THR A 519 -3.27 27.19 19.32
N GLU A 520 -4.34 27.39 18.55
CA GLU A 520 -4.95 26.31 17.75
C GLU A 520 -4.05 25.84 16.61
N ILE A 521 -3.28 26.74 16.01
CA ILE A 521 -2.36 26.42 14.91
C ILE A 521 -1.05 25.84 15.47
N GLU A 522 -0.52 26.48 16.52
CA GLU A 522 0.71 26.06 17.21
C GLU A 522 0.61 24.60 17.67
N ARG A 523 -0.52 24.20 18.25
CA ARG A 523 -0.76 22.81 18.68
C ARG A 523 -0.66 21.81 17.53
N SER A 524 -1.29 22.09 16.38
CA SER A 524 -1.21 21.21 15.21
C SER A 524 0.21 21.09 14.68
N LEU A 525 0.94 22.20 14.65
CA LEU A 525 2.32 22.25 14.18
C LEU A 525 3.26 21.53 15.15
N HIS A 526 3.07 21.68 16.45
CA HIS A 526 3.86 20.99 17.48
C HIS A 526 3.78 19.47 17.29
N VAL A 527 2.57 18.93 17.11
CA VAL A 527 2.38 17.49 16.89
C VAL A 527 3.06 17.03 15.59
N LEU A 528 3.00 17.81 14.50
CA LEU A 528 3.72 17.49 13.26
C LEU A 528 5.25 17.47 13.46
N ARG A 529 5.81 18.41 14.24
CA ARG A 529 7.24 18.42 14.58
C ARG A 529 7.63 17.20 15.41
N ASP A 530 6.80 16.85 16.38
CA ASP A 530 7.01 15.73 17.29
C ASP A 530 7.08 14.39 16.55
N VAL A 531 6.23 14.18 15.53
CA VAL A 531 6.31 13.00 14.65
C VAL A 531 7.42 13.10 13.59
N GLY A 532 8.27 14.12 13.66
CA GLY A 532 9.45 14.26 12.79
C GLY A 532 9.16 14.84 11.40
N LEU A 533 8.07 15.59 11.23
CA LEU A 533 7.68 16.19 9.95
C LEU A 533 7.98 17.70 9.86
N GLY A 534 8.87 18.21 10.71
CA GLY A 534 9.25 19.63 10.77
C GLY A 534 9.69 20.23 9.42
N TYR A 535 10.28 19.41 8.56
CA TYR A 535 10.80 19.83 7.26
C TYR A 535 9.76 19.91 6.13
N LEU A 536 8.58 19.30 6.30
CA LEU A 536 7.55 19.31 5.26
C LEU A 536 6.97 20.71 5.11
N ARG A 537 6.66 21.11 3.88
CA ARG A 537 5.94 22.37 3.64
C ARG A 537 4.44 22.19 3.89
N LEU A 538 3.80 23.19 4.49
CA LEU A 538 2.36 23.15 4.80
C LEU A 538 1.49 22.85 3.56
N GLY A 539 1.84 23.45 2.42
CA GLY A 539 1.19 23.29 1.13
C GLY A 539 1.78 22.20 0.25
N GLN A 540 2.70 21.37 0.74
CA GLN A 540 3.32 20.29 -0.04
C GLN A 540 2.24 19.34 -0.57
N PRO A 541 2.15 19.14 -1.90
CA PRO A 541 1.18 18.22 -2.51
C PRO A 541 1.27 16.81 -1.92
N ALA A 542 0.12 16.19 -1.64
CA ALA A 542 0.05 14.82 -1.14
C ALA A 542 0.77 13.78 -2.02
N PRO A 543 0.75 13.87 -3.37
CA PRO A 543 1.50 12.94 -4.23
C PRO A 543 3.02 13.07 -4.13
N GLU A 544 3.55 14.15 -3.53
CA GLU A 544 4.98 14.33 -3.29
C GLU A 544 5.42 13.77 -1.93
N LEU A 545 4.48 13.28 -1.10
CA LEU A 545 4.79 12.67 0.18
C LEU A 545 5.11 11.18 -0.03
N SER A 546 6.14 10.70 0.65
CA SER A 546 6.40 9.27 0.84
C SER A 546 5.28 8.61 1.64
N GLY A 547 5.18 7.27 1.55
CA GLY A 547 4.20 6.49 2.33
C GLY A 547 4.35 6.72 3.84
N GLY A 548 5.59 6.73 4.35
CA GLY A 548 5.89 7.00 5.76
C GLY A 548 5.59 8.44 6.20
N GLU A 549 5.80 9.44 5.33
CA GLU A 549 5.35 10.82 5.61
C GLU A 549 3.82 10.92 5.66
N ALA A 550 3.12 10.34 4.69
CA ALA A 550 1.67 10.31 4.67
C ALA A 550 1.10 9.65 5.94
N GLN A 551 1.66 8.51 6.34
CA GLN A 551 1.27 7.81 7.57
C GLN A 551 1.47 8.68 8.82
N ARG A 552 2.63 9.36 8.93
CA ARG A 552 2.92 10.27 10.05
C ARG A 552 2.01 11.50 10.08
N VAL A 553 1.60 12.02 8.93
CA VAL A 553 0.58 13.09 8.85
C VAL A 553 -0.78 12.60 9.37
N LYS A 554 -1.19 11.37 9.04
CA LYS A 554 -2.41 10.75 9.58
C LYS A 554 -2.35 10.60 11.09
N LEU A 555 -1.24 10.06 11.59
CA LEU A 555 -0.99 9.91 13.02
C LEU A 555 -1.02 11.27 13.74
N ALA A 556 -0.36 12.28 13.18
CA ALA A 556 -0.36 13.64 13.74
C ALA A 556 -1.77 14.23 13.81
N SER A 557 -2.62 14.00 12.80
CA SER A 557 -4.03 14.44 12.82
C SER A 557 -4.83 13.80 13.96
N GLU A 558 -4.54 12.54 14.27
CA GLU A 558 -5.20 11.82 15.37
C GLU A 558 -4.66 12.17 16.76
N LEU A 559 -3.35 12.43 16.87
CA LEU A 559 -2.71 12.90 18.10
C LEU A 559 -3.17 14.30 18.52
N GLN A 560 -3.65 15.12 17.58
CA GLN A 560 -4.23 16.43 17.89
C GLN A 560 -5.56 16.32 18.64
N ARG A 561 -6.30 15.21 18.47
CA ARG A 561 -7.63 15.04 19.07
C ARG A 561 -7.53 14.76 20.57
N ALA A 562 -8.53 15.18 21.34
CA ALA A 562 -8.56 14.93 22.78
C ALA A 562 -8.57 13.42 23.07
N HIS A 563 -7.53 12.92 23.75
CA HIS A 563 -7.45 11.53 24.17
C HIS A 563 -8.31 11.31 25.43
N ARG A 564 -9.25 10.36 25.34
CA ARG A 564 -10.08 9.93 26.47
C ARG A 564 -9.74 8.52 26.96
N GLY A 565 -8.69 7.90 26.41
CA GLY A 565 -8.28 6.54 26.74
C GLY A 565 -9.27 5.47 26.28
N ASP A 566 -10.04 5.72 25.22
CA ASP A 566 -11.15 4.89 24.77
C ASP A 566 -11.06 4.51 23.28
N ALA A 567 -9.85 4.60 22.70
CA ALA A 567 -9.59 4.34 21.29
C ALA A 567 -8.68 3.12 21.09
N LEU A 568 -8.95 2.37 20.03
CA LEU A 568 -8.06 1.35 19.48
C LEU A 568 -7.34 1.92 18.26
N TYR A 569 -6.02 2.07 18.35
CA TYR A 569 -5.16 2.46 17.24
C TYR A 569 -4.64 1.20 16.55
N VAL A 570 -4.81 1.13 15.24
CA VAL A 570 -4.38 0.01 14.40
C VAL A 570 -3.42 0.55 13.36
N LEU A 571 -2.16 0.10 13.36
CA LEU A 571 -1.12 0.57 12.45
C LEU A 571 -0.54 -0.57 11.62
N ASP A 572 -0.36 -0.35 10.32
CA ASP A 572 0.33 -1.30 9.43
C ASP A 572 1.75 -0.82 9.18
N GLU A 573 2.73 -1.58 9.66
CA GLU A 573 4.18 -1.35 9.49
C GLU A 573 4.58 0.12 9.68
N PRO A 574 4.35 0.72 10.86
CA PRO A 574 4.50 2.16 11.10
C PRO A 574 5.95 2.67 11.00
N THR A 575 6.92 1.77 11.04
CA THR A 575 8.36 2.07 11.00
C THR A 575 9.01 1.68 9.68
N ALA A 576 8.27 1.07 8.76
CA ALA A 576 8.80 0.72 7.45
C ALA A 576 9.20 2.00 6.69
N GLY A 577 10.42 1.99 6.16
CA GLY A 577 10.99 3.14 5.48
C GLY A 577 11.38 4.31 6.40
N LEU A 578 11.44 4.11 7.72
CA LEU A 578 11.96 5.12 8.63
C LEU A 578 13.41 4.84 8.99
N HIS A 579 14.21 5.90 9.04
CA HIS A 579 15.52 5.83 9.68
C HIS A 579 15.38 5.40 11.14
N SER A 580 16.34 4.65 11.66
CA SER A 580 16.27 4.07 13.02
C SER A 580 15.97 5.08 14.13
N ALA A 581 16.44 6.32 13.99
CA ALA A 581 16.14 7.40 14.94
C ALA A 581 14.69 7.88 14.91
N ASP A 582 14.07 7.85 13.73
CA ASP A 582 12.68 8.24 13.56
C ASP A 582 11.74 7.12 14.02
N SER A 583 12.11 5.86 13.82
CA SER A 583 11.43 4.70 14.42
C SER A 583 11.40 4.79 15.95
N ASP A 584 12.52 5.12 16.59
CA ASP A 584 12.60 5.30 18.05
C ASP A 584 11.68 6.45 18.54
N ARG A 585 11.65 7.58 17.82
CA ARG A 585 10.75 8.72 18.12
C ARG A 585 9.29 8.34 17.98
N LEU A 586 8.93 7.67 16.89
CA LEU A 586 7.58 7.21 16.64
C LEU A 586 7.12 6.23 17.72
N MET A 587 7.99 5.30 18.11
CA MET A 587 7.70 4.34 19.17
C MET A 587 7.41 5.05 20.50
N ALA A 588 8.16 6.10 20.85
CA ALA A 588 7.88 6.91 22.05
C ALA A 588 6.48 7.53 22.03
N HIS A 589 6.01 8.02 20.87
CA HIS A 589 4.66 8.57 20.71
C HIS A 589 3.57 7.51 20.83
N LEU A 590 3.77 6.33 20.21
CA LEU A 590 2.84 5.21 20.36
C LEU A 590 2.75 4.74 21.82
N GLN A 591 3.85 4.78 22.55
CA GLN A 591 3.86 4.48 23.98
C GLN A 591 3.09 5.56 24.78
N GLY A 592 3.23 6.83 24.42
CA GLY A 592 2.44 7.92 25.01
C GLY A 592 0.93 7.77 24.80
N LEU A 593 0.51 7.25 23.64
CA LEU A 593 -0.91 6.91 23.40
C LEU A 593 -1.42 5.85 24.37
N VAL A 594 -0.61 4.83 24.66
CA VAL A 594 -0.95 3.78 25.61
C VAL A 594 -0.94 4.31 27.05
N ASP A 595 0.00 5.18 27.40
CA ASP A 595 0.04 5.83 28.71
C ASP A 595 -1.19 6.73 28.96
N ALA A 596 -1.76 7.28 27.90
CA ALA A 596 -3.05 8.00 27.94
C ALA A 596 -4.29 7.07 28.02
N GLY A 597 -4.09 5.76 28.18
CA GLY A 597 -5.14 4.75 28.37
C GLY A 597 -5.66 4.12 27.08
N ASN A 598 -5.12 4.45 25.91
CA ASN A 598 -5.56 3.86 24.65
C ASN A 598 -4.94 2.46 24.44
N THR A 599 -5.47 1.72 23.46
CA THR A 599 -4.89 0.44 23.03
C THR A 599 -4.24 0.64 21.66
N VAL A 600 -3.02 0.13 21.48
CA VAL A 600 -2.30 0.19 20.20
C VAL A 600 -2.01 -1.22 19.72
N VAL A 601 -2.40 -1.53 18.49
CA VAL A 601 -2.06 -2.78 17.79
C VAL A 601 -1.33 -2.39 16.51
N MET A 602 -0.13 -2.89 16.32
CA MET A 602 0.67 -2.59 15.12
C MET A 602 1.19 -3.87 14.47
N VAL A 603 1.21 -3.90 13.13
CA VAL A 603 2.03 -4.86 12.39
C VAL A 603 3.47 -4.37 12.45
N GLU A 604 4.41 -5.23 12.84
CA GLU A 604 5.83 -4.88 12.86
C GLU A 604 6.78 -6.05 12.57
N LEU A 605 7.89 -5.70 11.95
CA LEU A 605 8.99 -6.54 11.49
C LEU A 605 10.36 -6.04 11.99
N ASP A 606 10.51 -4.77 12.43
CA ASP A 606 11.71 -4.35 13.18
C ASP A 606 11.66 -4.92 14.61
N MET A 607 12.52 -5.89 14.89
CA MET A 607 12.59 -6.56 16.19
C MET A 607 12.93 -5.62 17.34
N ARG A 608 13.55 -4.46 17.10
CA ARG A 608 13.76 -3.43 18.12
C ARG A 608 12.44 -2.80 18.60
N MET A 609 11.46 -2.70 17.72
CA MET A 609 10.14 -2.18 18.05
C MET A 609 9.27 -3.29 18.66
N VAL A 610 9.34 -4.51 18.11
CA VAL A 610 8.65 -5.68 18.68
C VAL A 610 9.11 -5.95 20.13
N ALA A 611 10.41 -5.83 20.40
CA ALA A 611 10.96 -5.98 21.75
C ALA A 611 10.43 -4.93 22.76
N GLN A 612 9.93 -3.79 22.29
CA GLN A 612 9.36 -2.73 23.13
C GLN A 612 7.85 -2.88 23.37
N ALA A 613 7.20 -3.87 22.75
CA ALA A 613 5.78 -4.13 22.93
C ALA A 613 5.46 -4.74 24.30
N ASP A 614 4.24 -4.54 24.77
CA ASP A 614 3.74 -5.21 25.98
C ASP A 614 3.33 -6.66 25.65
N HIS A 615 2.83 -6.89 24.44
CA HIS A 615 2.39 -8.19 23.95
C HIS A 615 2.79 -8.40 22.49
N VAL A 616 3.10 -9.62 22.11
CA VAL A 616 3.51 -10.01 20.76
C VAL A 616 2.63 -11.17 20.28
N ILE A 617 2.21 -11.11 19.01
CA ILE A 617 1.51 -12.18 18.32
C ILE A 617 2.30 -12.51 17.06
N ASP A 618 2.81 -13.73 16.96
CA ASP A 618 3.56 -14.21 15.79
C ASP A 618 2.64 -15.01 14.86
N LEU A 619 2.49 -14.57 13.61
CA LEU A 619 1.73 -15.28 12.57
C LEU A 619 2.65 -16.10 11.66
N GLY A 620 2.22 -17.33 11.36
CA GLY A 620 2.93 -18.26 10.52
C GLY A 620 2.23 -19.62 10.47
N PRO A 621 2.97 -20.75 10.41
CA PRO A 621 4.44 -20.85 10.32
C PRO A 621 5.01 -20.48 8.93
N GLY A 622 4.17 -20.44 7.90
CA GLY A 622 4.54 -20.10 6.53
C GLY A 622 3.85 -18.84 6.00
N ALA A 623 3.84 -18.72 4.68
CA ALA A 623 3.16 -17.68 3.93
C ALA A 623 2.06 -18.30 3.06
N GLY A 624 1.04 -17.52 2.68
CA GLY A 624 -0.08 -18.06 1.89
C GLY A 624 -0.84 -19.14 2.66
N ASP A 625 -1.07 -20.27 2.01
CA ASP A 625 -1.83 -21.41 2.55
C ASP A 625 -1.16 -22.08 3.77
N ASP A 626 0.16 -21.98 3.89
CA ASP A 626 0.93 -22.44 5.05
C ASP A 626 1.00 -21.40 6.18
N GLY A 627 0.44 -20.21 5.96
CA GLY A 627 0.35 -19.12 6.93
C GLY A 627 -1.00 -19.07 7.66
N GLY A 628 -1.32 -17.88 8.16
CA GLY A 628 -2.64 -17.56 8.71
C GLY A 628 -2.95 -18.16 10.08
N ARG A 629 -1.96 -18.74 10.77
CA ARG A 629 -2.11 -19.29 12.13
C ARG A 629 -1.29 -18.47 13.12
N ILE A 630 -1.77 -18.42 14.36
CA ILE A 630 -1.00 -17.88 15.48
C ILE A 630 -0.03 -18.98 15.91
N VAL A 631 1.26 -18.71 15.77
CA VAL A 631 2.33 -19.64 16.15
C VAL A 631 2.68 -19.45 17.62
N ALA A 632 2.91 -18.19 18.02
CA ALA A 632 3.25 -17.82 19.38
C ALA A 632 2.51 -16.55 19.80
N THR A 633 2.19 -16.42 21.08
CA THR A 633 1.55 -15.24 21.66
C THR A 633 1.95 -15.09 23.12
N GLY A 634 2.25 -13.85 23.55
CA GLY A 634 2.72 -13.58 24.91
C GLY A 634 3.52 -12.30 24.98
N THR A 635 4.24 -12.10 26.08
CA THR A 635 5.26 -11.04 26.20
C THR A 635 6.39 -11.26 25.18
N PRO A 636 7.20 -10.23 24.85
CA PRO A 636 8.35 -10.40 23.95
C PRO A 636 9.31 -11.50 24.42
N GLY A 637 9.52 -11.65 25.73
CA GLY A 637 10.39 -12.69 26.28
C GLY A 637 9.83 -14.11 26.13
N GLU A 638 8.50 -14.28 26.24
CA GLU A 638 7.83 -15.57 26.03
C GLU A 638 7.87 -15.98 24.55
N VAL A 639 7.55 -15.05 23.64
CA VAL A 639 7.63 -15.31 22.19
C VAL A 639 9.08 -15.57 21.75
N ALA A 640 10.06 -14.87 22.31
CA ALA A 640 11.47 -15.11 22.03
C ALA A 640 11.95 -16.49 22.47
N ALA A 641 11.26 -17.16 23.40
CA ALA A 641 11.59 -18.49 23.89
C ALA A 641 10.88 -19.62 23.11
N ASP A 642 9.88 -19.28 22.29
CA ASP A 642 9.13 -20.23 21.48
C ASP A 642 10.03 -20.86 20.39
N ILE A 643 9.89 -22.17 20.16
CA ILE A 643 10.72 -22.93 19.22
C ILE A 643 10.10 -23.02 17.81
N ASP A 644 8.79 -22.89 17.72
CA ASP A 644 8.04 -23.01 16.47
C ASP A 644 7.96 -21.64 15.77
N SER A 645 8.15 -20.55 16.52
CA SER A 645 8.24 -19.19 15.99
C SER A 645 9.54 -18.95 15.21
N LEU A 646 9.41 -18.60 13.94
CA LEU A 646 10.53 -18.15 13.09
C LEU A 646 11.07 -16.79 13.49
N THR A 647 10.28 -16.02 14.25
CA THR A 647 10.64 -14.69 14.75
C THR A 647 11.46 -14.78 16.04
N ALA A 648 11.32 -15.87 16.81
CA ALA A 648 11.88 -16.02 18.15
C ALA A 648 13.40 -15.81 18.22
N ALA A 649 14.17 -16.32 17.27
CA ALA A 649 15.63 -16.18 17.26
C ALA A 649 16.06 -14.71 17.14
N TYR A 650 15.46 -13.97 16.21
CA TYR A 650 15.77 -12.55 15.98
C TYR A 650 15.35 -11.68 17.15
N LEU A 651 14.18 -11.95 17.73
CA LEU A 651 13.70 -11.23 18.92
C LEU A 651 14.61 -11.48 20.13
N ARG A 652 15.07 -12.73 20.31
CA ARG A 652 15.99 -13.12 21.38
C ARG A 652 17.33 -12.39 21.28
N ASP A 653 17.85 -12.21 20.07
CA ASP A 653 19.11 -11.50 19.88
C ASP A 653 19.00 -10.01 20.20
N VAL A 654 17.90 -9.36 19.79
CA VAL A 654 17.62 -7.98 20.18
C VAL A 654 17.45 -7.83 21.69
N LEU A 655 16.69 -8.71 22.34
CA LEU A 655 16.51 -8.70 23.80
C LEU A 655 17.82 -8.94 24.56
N ALA A 656 18.72 -9.77 24.01
CA ALA A 656 20.04 -10.04 24.57
C ALA A 656 21.08 -8.96 24.24
N GLY A 657 20.74 -7.96 23.41
CA GLY A 657 21.66 -6.93 22.94
C GLY A 657 22.76 -7.47 22.01
N ARG A 658 22.47 -8.52 21.24
CA ARG A 658 23.36 -9.08 20.21
C ARG A 658 23.00 -8.45 18.86
N SER A 659 24.01 -8.01 18.10
CA SER A 659 23.83 -7.35 16.79
C SER A 659 24.13 -8.26 15.62
#